data_AF-A0A970GAR9-F1
#
_entry.id   AF-A0A970GAR9-F1
#
_cell.length_a   1.000
_cell.length_b   1.000
_cell.length_c   1.000
_cell.angle_alpha   90.00
_cell.angle_beta   90.00
_cell.angle_gamma   90.00
#
_symmetry.space_group_name_H-M   'P 1'
#
loop_
_entity.id
_entity.type
_entity.pdbx_description
1 polymer ?
#
loop_
_entity_poly.entity_id
_entity_poly.type
_entity_poly.pdbx_seq_one_letter_code
_entity_poly.pdbx_strand_id
1 'polypeptide(L)'
;MFLAIPDSYATILFSDSVLLGLMLLTITLLSPVVGLSGLFSLIVAILAARILGFEHWESSSGITAFNSLLAGMMVGYYYPMQIISSSTINYLCFLLLVSLFTLLLYLFSSYLFQQFFRLPSMSLSFSIVAILLWYYFARKGYLSNYPFDKILLFSPTLKLPEFWRLFFISLGSIFFTPEVSAGILVSIALLIITRIGFGLALLGWTLNYILMRLAGVQPGSGVFYSGFNAILIMYAVAGIYLLPGKSSILIGLIATGIGFLFTALFNVVYYYYNAFTGLYTPLAVPVFAFPFNIVVLLVIFSLRLRLKVYKPVMNDYGVFNPELALQTYQERYKRFSHLGIPQFAMPLNGLWTITQGNNGIYTHKLDWAYAWDFEMLNSEGRNYDKENSNLNDYFSFSKPVLASAAGYVVKICEGVADNPIGQVNTKENWGNYVCLSHSYGLYSFYAHLKQGSIRVKVGDYIQKGDCIAQLGNSGRSAVPHLHFQVQLGIEPGSPTRLSHLINYKLIKEDKTLEFIGSGIPKEKETLSALVAEPHLQSILALQQQNEQQLKVTRGKKQSTELWKVHLDLWGNFTIKSTKHTDLSFSVYDGIYNALSLKGNRKSALTAFALLISRLPYSEKQEIYLYDEPAFSVIISPALRHIVLLFSPLFPLFSACVHSKIKVNADFIEVESDIIYRILGIRYRNRTGNVSIEKYKGLAALELKKGNKTLLKAETI
;
A
#
# COMPACT_ATOMS: atom_id res chain seq x y z
N MET A 1 0.00 28.63 9.35
CA MET A 1 0.63 29.40 8.24
C MET A 1 2.02 28.89 7.91
N PHE A 2 2.95 28.80 8.88
CA PHE A 2 4.35 28.41 8.62
C PHE A 2 4.55 27.05 7.93
N LEU A 3 3.77 26.02 8.26
CA LEU A 3 3.86 24.71 7.59
C LEU A 3 3.09 24.65 6.25
N ALA A 4 1.97 25.38 6.14
CA ALA A 4 1.11 25.36 4.95
C ALA A 4 1.82 25.86 3.67
N ILE A 5 2.77 26.79 3.79
CA ILE A 5 3.54 27.30 2.66
C ILE A 5 4.41 26.20 2.03
N PRO A 6 5.40 25.62 2.75
CA PRO A 6 6.21 24.54 2.18
C PRO A 6 5.36 23.33 1.75
N ASP A 7 4.30 22.99 2.49
CA ASP A 7 3.42 21.89 2.10
C ASP A 7 2.72 22.13 0.75
N SER A 8 2.35 23.38 0.44
CA SER A 8 1.74 23.74 -0.85
C SER A 8 2.72 23.57 -2.01
N TYR A 9 3.99 23.93 -1.80
CA TYR A 9 5.05 23.70 -2.78
C TYR A 9 5.34 22.22 -2.97
N ALA A 10 5.41 21.44 -1.89
CA ALA A 10 5.65 20.01 -1.94
C ALA A 10 4.50 19.25 -2.64
N THR A 11 3.26 19.72 -2.46
CA THR A 11 2.05 19.14 -3.09
C THR A 11 2.11 19.15 -4.62
N ILE A 12 2.77 20.14 -5.24
CA ILE A 12 2.94 20.21 -6.71
C ILE A 12 3.63 18.94 -7.25
N LEU A 13 4.54 18.35 -6.47
CA LEU A 13 5.21 17.08 -6.77
C LEU A 13 4.70 15.94 -5.88
N PHE A 14 3.42 15.97 -5.50
CA PHE A 14 2.76 14.92 -4.72
C PHE A 14 3.57 14.50 -3.50
N SER A 15 4.00 15.45 -2.68
CA SER A 15 4.80 15.19 -1.49
C SER A 15 4.30 15.98 -0.29
N ASP A 16 4.47 15.38 0.89
CA ASP A 16 4.24 15.93 2.22
C ASP A 16 5.55 16.36 2.90
N SER A 17 6.66 16.42 2.17
CA SER A 17 7.97 16.78 2.73
C SER A 17 8.13 18.29 2.84
N VAL A 18 8.16 18.80 4.08
CA VAL A 18 8.48 20.21 4.38
C VAL A 18 9.82 20.63 3.78
N LEU A 19 10.83 19.75 3.83
CA LEU A 19 12.15 20.02 3.25
C LEU A 19 12.06 20.24 1.74
N LEU A 20 11.34 19.37 1.03
CA LEU A 20 11.11 19.54 -0.41
C LEU A 20 10.38 20.86 -0.69
N GLY A 21 9.34 21.16 0.08
CA GLY A 21 8.59 22.41 -0.02
C GLY A 21 9.47 23.66 0.08
N LEU A 22 10.36 23.69 1.08
CA LEU A 22 11.32 24.78 1.28
C LEU A 22 12.33 24.88 0.14
N MET A 23 12.84 23.75 -0.36
CA MET A 23 13.74 23.73 -1.53
C MET A 23 13.03 24.25 -2.79
N LEU A 24 11.79 23.86 -3.03
CA LEU A 24 11.03 24.31 -4.19
C LEU A 24 10.70 25.81 -4.11
N LEU A 25 10.32 26.30 -2.93
CA LEU A 25 10.14 27.74 -2.69
C LEU A 25 11.39 28.53 -3.10
N THR A 26 12.57 28.13 -2.61
CA THR A 26 13.82 28.83 -2.94
C THR A 26 14.19 28.72 -4.42
N ILE A 27 13.93 27.58 -5.06
CA ILE A 27 14.15 27.40 -6.50
C ILE A 27 13.25 28.33 -7.32
N THR A 28 11.98 28.51 -6.95
CA THR A 28 11.09 29.43 -7.68
C THR A 28 11.51 30.89 -7.61
N LEU A 29 12.23 31.28 -6.55
CA LEU A 29 12.79 32.63 -6.40
C LEU A 29 13.97 32.92 -7.32
N LEU A 30 14.52 31.92 -8.04
CA LEU A 30 15.47 32.17 -9.13
C LEU A 30 14.93 33.14 -10.19
N SER A 31 13.61 33.13 -10.39
CA SER A 31 12.86 34.17 -11.08
C SER A 31 12.01 34.93 -10.05
N PRO A 32 12.47 36.09 -9.54
CA PRO A 32 11.80 36.80 -8.46
C PRO A 32 10.34 37.14 -8.78
N VAL A 33 10.03 37.49 -10.04
CA VAL A 33 8.67 37.81 -10.47
C VAL A 33 7.75 36.59 -10.35
N VAL A 34 8.19 35.42 -10.82
CA VAL A 34 7.42 34.17 -10.74
C VAL A 34 7.25 33.74 -9.29
N GLY A 35 8.36 33.65 -8.55
CA GLY A 35 8.36 33.22 -7.16
C GLY A 35 7.52 34.11 -6.24
N LEU A 36 7.64 35.44 -6.36
CA LEU A 36 6.87 36.38 -5.53
C LEU A 36 5.38 36.40 -5.92
N SER A 37 5.04 36.31 -7.20
CA SER A 37 3.64 36.25 -7.65
C SER A 37 2.94 34.97 -7.18
N GLY A 38 3.66 33.85 -7.24
CA GLY A 38 3.22 32.57 -6.68
C GLY A 38 3.03 32.63 -5.17
N LEU A 39 4.03 33.13 -4.43
CA LEU A 39 3.98 33.26 -2.97
C LEU A 39 2.86 34.19 -2.50
N PHE A 40 2.67 35.33 -3.18
CA PHE A 40 1.57 36.25 -2.88
C PHE A 40 0.21 35.56 -3.06
N SER A 41 0.01 34.90 -4.20
CA SER A 41 -1.24 34.19 -4.51
C SER A 41 -1.50 33.07 -3.50
N LEU A 42 -0.46 32.36 -3.08
CA LEU A 42 -0.54 31.34 -2.04
C LEU A 42 -0.99 31.91 -0.68
N ILE A 43 -0.37 33.00 -0.24
CA ILE A 43 -0.72 33.66 1.03
C ILE A 43 -2.18 34.12 1.02
N VAL A 44 -2.61 34.75 -0.09
CA VAL A 44 -4.01 35.17 -0.28
C VAL A 44 -4.96 33.98 -0.18
N ALA A 45 -4.67 32.87 -0.85
CA ALA A 45 -5.53 31.68 -0.82
C ALA A 45 -5.61 31.05 0.58
N ILE A 46 -4.48 30.94 1.29
CA ILE A 46 -4.45 30.43 2.67
C ILE A 46 -5.27 31.32 3.60
N LEU A 47 -5.10 32.64 3.50
CA LEU A 47 -5.86 33.60 4.31
C LEU A 47 -7.36 33.57 3.98
N ALA A 48 -7.72 33.51 2.70
CA ALA A 48 -9.12 33.42 2.28
C ALA A 48 -9.77 32.13 2.76
N ALA A 49 -9.09 30.98 2.62
CA ALA A 49 -9.58 29.70 3.11
C ALA A 49 -9.83 29.73 4.63
N ARG A 50 -8.95 30.40 5.39
CA ARG A 50 -9.09 30.62 6.83
C ARG A 50 -10.29 31.48 7.19
N ILE A 51 -10.39 32.65 6.56
CA ILE A 51 -11.46 33.61 6.80
C ILE A 51 -12.82 33.00 6.50
N LEU A 52 -12.90 32.16 5.48
CA LEU A 52 -14.13 31.46 5.07
C LEU A 52 -14.41 30.18 5.86
N GLY A 53 -13.54 29.78 6.80
CA GLY A 53 -13.76 28.61 7.66
C GLY A 53 -13.44 27.25 7.03
N PHE A 54 -12.70 27.20 5.92
CA PHE A 54 -12.34 25.93 5.25
C PHE A 54 -11.17 25.16 5.90
N GLU A 55 -10.63 25.62 7.05
CA GLU A 55 -9.50 24.98 7.73
C GLU A 55 -9.80 23.60 8.34
N HIS A 56 -11.07 23.27 8.64
CA HIS A 56 -11.43 22.01 9.29
C HIS A 56 -11.63 20.83 8.32
N TRP A 57 -11.61 21.06 7.00
CA TRP A 57 -11.83 20.02 5.99
C TRP A 57 -10.54 19.24 5.65
N GLU A 58 -9.38 19.89 5.68
CA GLU A 58 -8.07 19.34 5.30
C GLU A 58 -7.00 19.88 6.26
N SER A 59 -7.18 19.59 7.56
CA SER A 59 -6.32 20.06 8.67
C SER A 59 -4.87 19.57 8.53
N SER A 60 -4.05 20.31 7.78
CA SER A 60 -2.57 20.47 7.86
C SER A 60 -1.92 20.76 6.50
N SER A 61 -2.57 20.43 5.39
CA SER A 61 -1.88 20.33 4.11
C SER A 61 -2.09 21.55 3.21
N GLY A 62 -1.02 22.05 2.59
CA GLY A 62 -1.07 23.05 1.52
C GLY A 62 -1.84 22.66 0.25
N ILE A 63 -2.63 21.59 0.31
CA ILE A 63 -3.45 21.03 -0.77
C ILE A 63 -4.60 21.98 -1.17
N THR A 64 -5.14 22.78 -0.25
CA THR A 64 -6.20 23.73 -0.55
C THR A 64 -5.73 24.92 -1.41
N ALA A 65 -4.45 25.29 -1.31
CA ALA A 65 -3.94 26.54 -1.85
C ALA A 65 -2.90 26.39 -2.98
N PHE A 66 -2.38 25.18 -3.24
CA PHE A 66 -1.36 24.98 -4.28
C PHE A 66 -1.84 25.30 -5.71
N ASN A 67 -3.13 25.16 -6.00
CA ASN A 67 -3.69 25.56 -7.30
C ASN A 67 -3.55 27.09 -7.50
N SER A 68 -3.80 27.88 -6.46
CA SER A 68 -3.61 29.35 -6.50
C SER A 68 -2.13 29.73 -6.58
N LEU A 69 -1.24 28.95 -5.95
CA LEU A 69 0.21 29.09 -6.11
C LEU A 69 0.63 28.90 -7.59
N LEU A 70 0.17 27.83 -8.25
CA LEU A 70 0.44 27.59 -9.68
C LEU A 70 -0.14 28.70 -10.57
N ALA A 71 -1.35 29.19 -10.28
CA ALA A 71 -1.96 30.29 -11.01
C ALA A 71 -1.14 31.58 -10.87
N GLY A 72 -0.66 31.90 -9.66
CA GLY A 72 0.20 33.06 -9.40
C GLY A 72 1.54 32.98 -10.13
N MET A 73 2.19 31.81 -10.11
CA MET A 73 3.44 31.58 -10.86
C MET A 73 3.22 31.72 -12.37
N MET A 74 2.11 31.19 -12.89
CA MET A 74 1.71 31.34 -14.29
C MET A 74 1.52 32.81 -14.67
N VAL A 75 0.84 33.61 -13.83
CA VAL A 75 0.68 35.05 -14.07
C VAL A 75 2.04 35.74 -14.10
N GLY A 76 2.89 35.48 -13.10
CA GLY A 76 4.23 36.07 -13.04
C GLY A 76 5.12 35.72 -14.23
N TYR A 77 4.91 34.54 -14.85
CA TYR A 77 5.69 34.11 -16.01
C TYR A 77 5.18 34.65 -17.35
N TYR A 78 3.87 34.56 -17.59
CA TYR A 78 3.26 34.92 -18.87
C TYR A 78 2.82 36.37 -18.97
N TYR A 79 2.44 36.96 -17.84
CA TYR A 79 1.84 38.28 -17.77
C TYR A 79 2.61 39.15 -16.77
N PRO A 80 3.88 39.48 -17.04
CA PRO A 80 4.65 40.39 -16.21
C PRO A 80 3.89 41.72 -16.03
N MET A 81 4.15 42.39 -14.91
CA MET A 81 3.40 43.55 -14.43
C MET A 81 3.12 44.57 -15.54
N GLN A 82 4.09 44.87 -16.42
CA GLN A 82 3.93 45.85 -17.50
C GLN A 82 2.80 45.52 -18.49
N ILE A 83 2.44 44.24 -18.67
CA ILE A 83 1.34 43.81 -19.54
C ILE A 83 -0.02 44.08 -18.89
N ILE A 84 -0.12 43.85 -17.59
CA ILE A 84 -1.38 43.94 -16.85
C ILE A 84 -1.68 45.39 -16.45
N SER A 85 -0.69 46.09 -15.90
CA SER A 85 -0.84 47.47 -15.43
C SER A 85 0.50 48.12 -15.10
N SER A 86 0.65 49.41 -15.39
CA SER A 86 1.80 50.22 -14.94
C SER A 86 1.85 50.42 -13.41
N SER A 87 0.73 50.24 -12.72
CA SER A 87 0.63 50.32 -11.25
C SER A 87 0.78 48.96 -10.57
N THR A 88 1.69 48.88 -9.59
CA THR A 88 1.94 47.67 -8.77
C THR A 88 0.68 47.23 -8.03
N ILE A 89 -0.11 48.19 -7.56
CA ILE A 89 -1.34 47.91 -6.79
C ILE A 89 -2.34 47.14 -7.65
N ASN A 90 -2.54 47.57 -8.90
CA ASN A 90 -3.48 46.89 -9.81
C ASN A 90 -3.02 45.47 -10.15
N TYR A 91 -1.71 45.24 -10.29
CA TYR A 91 -1.16 43.90 -10.49
C TYR A 91 -1.41 42.99 -9.29
N LEU A 92 -1.21 43.50 -8.07
CA LEU A 92 -1.53 42.76 -6.83
C LEU A 92 -3.03 42.51 -6.68
N CYS A 93 -3.90 43.48 -7.01
CA CYS A 93 -5.34 43.29 -7.04
C CYS A 93 -5.76 42.21 -8.05
N PHE A 94 -5.14 42.18 -9.22
CA PHE A 94 -5.37 41.13 -10.21
C PHE A 94 -4.96 39.75 -9.69
N LEU A 95 -3.76 39.62 -9.11
CA LEU A 95 -3.31 38.38 -8.48
C LEU A 95 -4.24 37.93 -7.35
N LEU A 96 -4.75 38.86 -6.54
CA LEU A 96 -5.72 38.58 -5.49
C LEU A 96 -7.00 37.98 -6.08
N LEU A 97 -7.56 38.58 -7.13
CA LEU A 97 -8.76 38.05 -7.79
C LEU A 97 -8.54 36.67 -8.41
N VAL A 98 -7.41 36.48 -9.10
CA VAL A 98 -7.03 35.18 -9.69
C VAL A 98 -6.88 34.12 -8.59
N SER A 99 -6.23 34.46 -7.49
CA SER A 99 -6.03 33.55 -6.35
C SER A 99 -7.36 33.14 -5.71
N LEU A 100 -8.26 34.09 -5.45
CA LEU A 100 -9.58 33.83 -4.89
C LEU A 100 -10.45 32.99 -5.83
N PHE A 101 -10.47 33.31 -7.12
CA PHE A 101 -11.20 32.54 -8.11
C PHE A 101 -10.68 31.09 -8.21
N THR A 102 -9.36 30.92 -8.22
CA THR A 102 -8.73 29.60 -8.27
C THR A 102 -9.06 28.77 -7.02
N LEU A 103 -9.06 29.39 -5.83
CA LEU A 103 -9.42 28.73 -4.58
C LEU A 103 -10.88 28.25 -4.61
N LEU A 104 -11.83 29.14 -4.98
CA LEU A 104 -13.25 28.79 -5.05
C LEU A 104 -13.50 27.66 -6.06
N LEU A 105 -12.83 27.72 -7.21
CA LEU A 105 -12.92 26.66 -8.22
C LEU A 105 -12.31 25.34 -7.72
N TYR A 106 -11.22 25.38 -6.95
CA TYR A 106 -10.66 24.20 -6.29
C TYR A 106 -11.63 23.58 -5.29
N LEU A 107 -12.25 24.38 -4.42
CA LEU A 107 -13.21 23.88 -3.44
C LEU A 107 -14.42 23.23 -4.14
N PHE A 108 -14.95 23.88 -5.19
CA PHE A 108 -16.04 23.35 -6.00
C PHE A 108 -15.66 22.04 -6.70
N SER A 109 -14.52 22.02 -7.40
CA SER A 109 -14.07 20.84 -8.15
C SER A 109 -13.71 19.68 -7.22
N SER A 110 -13.05 19.94 -6.10
CA SER A 110 -12.68 18.93 -5.12
C SER A 110 -13.92 18.24 -4.55
N TYR A 111 -14.95 19.00 -4.17
CA TYR A 111 -16.23 18.46 -3.70
C TYR A 111 -16.88 17.54 -4.74
N LEU A 112 -16.99 17.97 -5.99
CA LEU A 112 -17.56 17.14 -7.07
C LEU A 112 -16.76 15.86 -7.28
N PHE A 113 -15.44 15.95 -7.35
CA PHE A 113 -14.58 14.80 -7.62
C PHE A 113 -14.61 13.78 -6.47
N GLN A 114 -14.63 14.25 -5.23
CA GLN A 114 -14.75 13.39 -4.07
C GLN A 114 -16.12 12.70 -4.00
N GLN A 115 -17.20 13.45 -4.25
CA GLN A 115 -18.56 12.92 -4.14
C GLN A 115 -18.89 11.89 -5.23
N PHE A 116 -18.55 12.19 -6.48
CA PHE A 116 -18.94 11.35 -7.63
C PHE A 116 -17.89 10.30 -8.00
N PHE A 117 -16.60 10.61 -7.86
CA PHE A 117 -15.51 9.73 -8.33
C PHE A 117 -14.64 9.19 -7.19
N ARG A 118 -14.79 9.71 -5.96
CA ARG A 118 -13.92 9.44 -4.80
C ARG A 118 -12.44 9.73 -5.10
N LEU A 119 -12.16 10.72 -5.96
CA LEU A 119 -10.81 11.09 -6.41
C LEU A 119 -10.50 12.55 -6.04
N PRO A 120 -9.22 12.94 -5.93
CA PRO A 120 -8.84 14.35 -5.84
C PRO A 120 -8.97 15.04 -7.20
N SER A 121 -9.31 16.34 -7.20
CA SER A 121 -9.38 17.17 -8.42
C SER A 121 -8.00 17.61 -8.94
N MET A 122 -6.92 17.37 -8.18
CA MET A 122 -5.52 17.66 -8.54
C MET A 122 -5.31 19.13 -8.97
N SER A 123 -4.53 19.38 -10.03
CA SER A 123 -4.27 20.74 -10.55
C SER A 123 -5.26 21.16 -11.66
N LEU A 124 -6.44 20.52 -11.70
CA LEU A 124 -7.44 20.78 -12.72
C LEU A 124 -7.98 22.22 -12.61
N SER A 125 -8.20 22.71 -11.39
CA SER A 125 -8.67 24.08 -11.17
C SER A 125 -7.66 25.11 -11.68
N PHE A 126 -6.37 24.92 -11.38
CA PHE A 126 -5.30 25.72 -11.97
C PHE A 126 -5.35 25.66 -13.51
N SER A 127 -5.48 24.47 -14.10
CA SER A 127 -5.47 24.30 -15.56
C SER A 127 -6.63 25.05 -16.24
N ILE A 128 -7.83 25.00 -15.65
CA ILE A 128 -9.00 25.75 -16.14
C ILE A 128 -8.75 27.26 -16.08
N VAL A 129 -8.28 27.77 -14.94
CA VAL A 129 -7.97 29.19 -14.76
C VAL A 129 -6.90 29.65 -15.76
N ALA A 130 -5.85 28.86 -15.94
CA ALA A 130 -4.76 29.17 -16.85
C ALA A 130 -5.23 29.29 -18.31
N ILE A 131 -6.07 28.35 -18.77
CA ILE A 131 -6.65 28.38 -20.11
C ILE A 131 -7.57 29.59 -20.30
N LEU A 132 -8.42 29.91 -19.31
CA LEU A 132 -9.32 31.07 -19.36
C LEU A 132 -8.56 32.39 -19.43
N LEU A 133 -7.53 32.56 -18.58
CA LEU A 133 -6.68 33.75 -18.59
C LEU A 133 -5.92 33.88 -19.90
N TRP A 134 -5.34 32.78 -20.39
CA TRP A 134 -4.68 32.78 -21.68
C TRP A 134 -5.61 33.18 -22.82
N TYR A 135 -6.81 32.61 -22.88
CA TYR A 135 -7.79 32.97 -23.90
C TYR A 135 -8.18 34.46 -23.83
N TYR A 136 -8.39 34.99 -22.62
CA TYR A 136 -8.70 36.40 -22.41
C TYR A 136 -7.59 37.33 -22.92
N PHE A 137 -6.34 37.12 -22.50
CA PHE A 137 -5.21 37.97 -22.90
C PHE A 137 -4.88 37.82 -24.38
N ALA A 138 -4.98 36.62 -24.93
CA ALA A 138 -4.80 36.36 -26.35
C ALA A 138 -5.82 37.16 -27.20
N ARG A 139 -7.10 37.15 -26.81
CA ARG A 139 -8.15 37.92 -27.49
C ARG A 139 -7.92 39.43 -27.43
N LYS A 140 -7.26 39.92 -26.38
CA LYS A 140 -6.90 41.33 -26.21
C LYS A 140 -5.62 41.74 -26.95
N GLY A 141 -4.97 40.82 -27.65
CA GLY A 141 -3.71 41.09 -28.37
C GLY A 141 -2.48 41.13 -27.46
N TYR A 142 -2.63 40.83 -26.16
CA TYR A 142 -1.51 40.69 -25.22
C TYR A 142 -0.91 39.29 -25.36
N LEU A 143 -0.21 39.07 -26.47
CA LEU A 143 0.34 37.78 -26.84
C LEU A 143 1.78 37.67 -26.32
N SER A 144 2.07 36.56 -25.64
CA SER A 144 3.35 36.30 -24.97
C SER A 144 4.53 35.99 -25.92
N ASN A 145 4.46 36.36 -27.20
CA ASN A 145 5.62 36.31 -28.08
C ASN A 145 6.55 37.53 -27.88
N TYR A 146 6.18 38.48 -27.02
CA TYR A 146 7.11 39.54 -26.63
C TYR A 146 8.20 38.98 -25.70
N PRO A 147 9.49 39.09 -26.06
CA PRO A 147 10.58 38.78 -25.17
C PRO A 147 10.60 39.83 -24.06
N PHE A 148 9.97 39.53 -22.92
CA PHE A 148 10.27 40.27 -21.70
C PHE A 148 11.59 39.75 -21.16
N ASP A 149 12.51 40.65 -20.85
CA ASP A 149 13.77 40.31 -20.18
C ASP A 149 13.44 39.70 -18.81
N LYS A 150 13.55 38.37 -18.73
CA LYS A 150 13.30 37.62 -17.51
C LYS A 150 14.49 37.85 -16.59
N ILE A 151 14.28 38.65 -15.53
CA ILE A 151 15.28 38.83 -14.49
C ILE A 151 15.51 37.47 -13.82
N LEU A 152 16.67 36.88 -14.11
CA LEU A 152 17.15 35.65 -13.51
C LEU A 152 18.28 35.99 -12.55
N LEU A 153 18.12 35.61 -11.28
CA LEU A 153 19.17 35.84 -10.28
C LEU A 153 20.43 35.02 -10.55
N PHE A 154 20.27 33.86 -11.19
CA PHE A 154 21.35 32.91 -11.45
C PHE A 154 21.06 32.05 -12.69
N SER A 155 21.81 32.29 -13.77
CA SER A 155 21.67 31.56 -15.03
C SER A 155 23.03 31.24 -15.67
N PRO A 156 23.79 30.27 -15.13
CA PRO A 156 25.03 29.84 -15.74
C PRO A 156 24.77 29.21 -17.12
N THR A 157 25.58 29.59 -18.12
CA THR A 157 25.52 29.03 -19.47
C THR A 157 26.14 27.63 -19.51
N LEU A 158 25.36 26.63 -19.11
CA LEU A 158 25.76 25.22 -19.16
C LEU A 158 25.50 24.64 -20.56
N LYS A 159 26.58 24.27 -21.27
CA LYS A 159 26.49 23.52 -22.53
C LYS A 159 26.19 22.05 -22.24
N LEU A 160 24.91 21.67 -22.30
CA LEU A 160 24.46 20.28 -22.14
C LEU A 160 23.97 19.70 -23.47
N PRO A 161 24.13 18.37 -23.70
CA PRO A 161 23.45 17.68 -24.79
C PRO A 161 21.94 17.93 -24.74
N GLU A 162 21.31 17.98 -25.92
CA GLU A 162 19.91 18.40 -26.06
C GLU A 162 18.95 17.63 -25.16
N PHE A 163 19.11 16.30 -25.06
CA PHE A 163 18.30 15.44 -24.20
C PHE A 163 18.29 15.92 -22.74
N TRP A 164 19.47 16.16 -22.16
CA TRP A 164 19.61 16.59 -20.76
C TRP A 164 19.17 18.02 -20.55
N ARG A 165 19.49 18.91 -21.51
CA ARG A 165 19.05 20.30 -21.48
C ARG A 165 17.53 20.39 -21.40
N LEU A 166 16.82 19.68 -22.30
CA LEU A 166 15.36 19.70 -22.36
C LEU A 166 14.72 18.98 -21.17
N PHE A 167 15.35 17.93 -20.62
CA PHE A 167 14.91 17.28 -19.38
C PHE A 167 14.85 18.27 -18.22
N PHE A 168 15.97 18.97 -17.94
CA PHE A 168 16.04 19.93 -16.85
C PHE A 168 15.09 21.10 -17.07
N ILE A 169 15.02 21.63 -18.30
CA ILE A 169 14.06 22.67 -18.63
C ILE A 169 12.61 22.20 -18.37
N SER A 170 12.28 20.95 -18.72
CA SER A 170 10.94 20.38 -18.47
C SER A 170 10.64 20.26 -16.97
N LEU A 171 11.62 19.92 -16.13
CA LEU A 171 11.45 19.91 -14.68
C LEU A 171 11.25 21.30 -14.09
N GLY A 172 12.04 22.30 -14.53
CA GLY A 172 11.85 23.69 -14.12
C GLY A 172 10.50 24.26 -14.60
N SER A 173 10.04 23.81 -15.77
CA SER A 173 8.75 24.20 -16.34
C SER A 173 7.56 23.83 -15.45
N ILE A 174 7.64 22.78 -14.62
CA ILE A 174 6.60 22.44 -13.63
C ILE A 174 6.27 23.65 -12.73
N PHE A 175 7.27 24.49 -12.46
CA PHE A 175 7.19 25.65 -11.58
C PHE A 175 7.27 26.99 -12.33
N PHE A 176 7.01 27.00 -13.63
CA PHE A 176 7.11 28.19 -14.47
C PHE A 176 8.51 28.84 -14.46
N THR A 177 9.55 28.05 -14.23
CA THR A 177 10.96 28.46 -14.30
C THR A 177 11.72 27.55 -15.27
N PRO A 178 11.49 27.67 -16.59
CA PRO A 178 12.01 26.74 -17.62
C PRO A 178 13.52 26.93 -17.88
N GLU A 179 14.32 26.85 -16.83
CA GLU A 179 15.76 27.03 -16.82
C GLU A 179 16.47 25.73 -16.46
N VAL A 180 17.65 25.53 -17.06
CA VAL A 180 18.48 24.35 -16.76
C VAL A 180 18.89 24.31 -15.29
N SER A 181 19.26 25.47 -14.71
CA SER A 181 19.67 25.57 -13.31
C SER A 181 18.52 25.18 -12.35
N ALA A 182 17.31 25.70 -12.59
CA ALA A 182 16.12 25.34 -11.82
C ALA A 182 15.83 23.84 -11.93
N GLY A 183 15.88 23.27 -13.14
CA GLY A 183 15.69 21.84 -13.37
C GLY A 183 16.71 20.94 -12.66
N ILE A 184 17.98 21.34 -12.64
CA ILE A 184 19.03 20.61 -11.91
C ILE A 184 18.73 20.64 -10.41
N LEU A 185 18.35 21.78 -9.85
CA LEU A 185 18.02 21.89 -8.42
C LEU A 185 16.78 21.07 -8.05
N VAL A 186 15.73 21.09 -8.89
CA VAL A 186 14.55 20.21 -8.72
C VAL A 186 14.96 18.74 -8.79
N SER A 187 15.86 18.37 -9.70
CA SER A 187 16.38 17.00 -9.80
C SER A 187 17.12 16.58 -8.54
N ILE A 188 17.96 17.45 -7.98
CA ILE A 188 18.68 17.20 -6.71
C ILE A 188 17.67 17.04 -5.57
N ALA A 189 16.66 17.91 -5.49
CA ALA A 189 15.60 17.82 -4.49
C ALA A 189 14.85 16.48 -4.58
N LEU A 190 14.47 16.06 -5.79
CA LEU A 190 13.85 14.76 -6.01
C LEU A 190 14.78 13.61 -5.63
N LEU A 191 16.06 13.62 -6.00
CA LEU A 191 17.01 12.56 -5.64
C LEU A 191 17.20 12.39 -4.12
N ILE A 192 17.15 13.50 -3.36
CA ILE A 192 17.24 13.47 -1.89
C ILE A 192 16.00 12.84 -1.28
N ILE A 193 14.82 13.17 -1.79
CA ILE A 193 13.52 12.80 -1.21
C ILE A 193 13.03 11.44 -1.73
N THR A 194 13.03 11.25 -3.06
CA THR A 194 12.57 10.07 -3.78
C THR A 194 13.40 9.78 -5.05
N ARG A 195 14.26 8.77 -4.95
CA ARG A 195 15.07 8.25 -6.06
C ARG A 195 14.20 7.48 -7.05
N ILE A 196 13.19 6.74 -6.57
CA ILE A 196 12.19 6.09 -7.43
C ILE A 196 11.44 7.16 -8.21
N GLY A 197 10.99 8.23 -7.54
CA GLY A 197 10.31 9.35 -8.19
C GLY A 197 11.16 10.01 -9.27
N PHE A 198 12.45 10.27 -8.99
CA PHE A 198 13.40 10.75 -10.00
C PHE A 198 13.54 9.79 -11.18
N GLY A 199 13.66 8.48 -10.93
CA GLY A 199 13.73 7.46 -11.97
C GLY A 199 12.47 7.42 -12.85
N LEU A 200 11.29 7.55 -12.25
CA LEU A 200 10.02 7.64 -12.96
C LEU A 200 9.91 8.93 -13.79
N ALA A 201 10.34 10.07 -13.24
CA ALA A 201 10.41 11.33 -13.98
C ALA A 201 11.31 11.21 -15.21
N LEU A 202 12.49 10.61 -15.06
CA LEU A 202 13.41 10.37 -16.18
C LEU A 202 12.83 9.42 -17.22
N LEU A 203 12.12 8.35 -16.80
CA LEU A 203 11.43 7.44 -17.73
C LEU A 203 10.32 8.14 -18.51
N GLY A 204 9.49 8.95 -17.83
CA GLY A 204 8.42 9.72 -18.47
C GLY A 204 8.97 10.69 -19.50
N TRP A 205 10.02 11.43 -19.15
CA TRP A 205 10.76 12.28 -20.08
C TRP A 205 11.35 11.50 -21.26
N THR A 206 11.99 10.36 -21.00
CA THR A 206 12.65 9.56 -22.04
C THR A 206 11.66 9.10 -23.09
N LEU A 207 10.50 8.58 -22.67
CA LEU A 207 9.43 8.19 -23.59
C LEU A 207 8.92 9.40 -24.38
N ASN A 208 8.66 10.54 -23.72
CA ASN A 208 8.23 11.75 -24.40
C ASN A 208 9.24 12.24 -25.45
N TYR A 209 10.54 12.24 -25.12
CA TYR A 209 11.60 12.61 -26.05
C TYR A 209 11.63 11.70 -27.29
N ILE A 210 11.49 10.38 -27.10
CA ILE A 210 11.41 9.42 -28.22
C ILE A 210 10.17 9.71 -29.08
N LEU A 211 9.00 9.89 -28.47
CA LEU A 211 7.75 10.16 -29.19
C LEU A 211 7.81 11.48 -29.97
N MET A 212 8.41 12.53 -29.39
CA MET A 212 8.63 13.80 -30.08
C MET A 212 9.48 13.62 -31.35
N ARG A 213 10.58 12.85 -31.26
CA ARG A 213 11.45 12.56 -32.43
C ARG A 213 10.72 11.77 -33.50
N LEU A 214 9.95 10.75 -33.10
CA LEU A 214 9.17 9.93 -34.04
C LEU A 214 8.07 10.74 -34.72
N ALA A 215 7.43 11.67 -34.00
CA ALA A 215 6.39 12.53 -34.53
C ALA A 215 6.94 13.75 -35.32
N GLY A 216 8.26 13.92 -35.42
CA GLY A 216 8.87 15.08 -36.07
C GLY A 216 8.61 16.42 -35.36
N VAL A 217 8.22 16.39 -34.08
CA VAL A 217 7.92 17.60 -33.29
C VAL A 217 9.24 18.22 -32.83
N GLN A 218 9.48 19.46 -33.24
CA GLN A 218 10.68 20.18 -32.84
C GLN A 218 10.62 20.57 -31.35
N PRO A 219 11.70 20.38 -30.59
CA PRO A 219 11.73 20.83 -29.21
C PRO A 219 11.58 22.35 -29.14
N GLY A 220 10.57 22.81 -28.40
CA GLY A 220 10.24 24.23 -28.31
C GLY A 220 9.35 24.76 -29.44
N SER A 221 8.79 23.92 -30.30
CA SER A 221 7.71 24.32 -31.22
C SER A 221 6.40 24.51 -30.46
N GLY A 222 6.17 25.72 -29.94
CA GLY A 222 5.02 26.10 -29.13
C GLY A 222 5.43 26.83 -27.85
N VAL A 223 4.45 27.41 -27.16
CA VAL A 223 4.65 28.31 -25.99
C VAL A 223 5.10 27.54 -24.71
N PHE A 224 5.30 26.22 -24.75
CA PHE A 224 5.80 25.44 -23.61
C PHE A 224 6.53 24.13 -23.96
N TYR A 225 7.43 23.69 -23.07
CA TYR A 225 8.06 22.38 -23.14
C TYR A 225 7.08 21.30 -22.70
N SER A 226 6.57 20.47 -23.60
CA SER A 226 5.56 19.41 -23.31
C SER A 226 6.03 18.34 -22.31
N GLY A 227 7.35 18.22 -22.09
CA GLY A 227 7.96 17.16 -21.29
C GLY A 227 7.51 17.09 -19.84
N PHE A 228 7.09 18.20 -19.24
CA PHE A 228 6.64 18.20 -17.84
C PHE A 228 5.34 17.42 -17.60
N ASN A 229 4.39 17.43 -18.56
CA ASN A 229 3.18 16.61 -18.47
C ASN A 229 3.54 15.12 -18.43
N ALA A 230 4.47 14.69 -19.29
CA ALA A 230 4.95 13.32 -19.31
C ALA A 230 5.65 12.91 -18.00
N ILE A 231 6.47 13.80 -17.43
CA ILE A 231 7.11 13.61 -16.12
C ILE A 231 6.04 13.41 -15.03
N LEU A 232 5.06 14.32 -14.93
CA LEU A 232 4.02 14.29 -13.91
C LEU A 232 3.10 13.08 -14.06
N ILE A 233 2.71 12.71 -15.29
CA ILE A 233 1.87 11.53 -15.55
C ILE A 233 2.59 10.25 -15.11
N MET A 234 3.83 10.05 -15.55
CA MET A 234 4.60 8.86 -15.20
C MET A 234 4.78 8.75 -13.68
N TYR A 235 5.15 9.86 -13.04
CA TYR A 235 5.38 9.91 -11.60
C TYR A 235 4.08 9.69 -10.79
N ALA A 236 2.99 10.37 -11.15
CA ALA A 236 1.71 10.23 -10.47
C ALA A 236 1.14 8.81 -10.60
N VAL A 237 1.08 8.28 -11.83
CA VAL A 237 0.49 6.96 -12.08
C VAL A 237 1.35 5.85 -11.48
N ALA A 238 2.65 5.80 -11.79
CA ALA A 238 3.49 4.66 -11.42
C ALA A 238 4.18 4.77 -10.06
N GLY A 239 4.17 5.96 -9.44
CA GLY A 239 4.84 6.24 -8.17
C GLY A 239 3.91 6.56 -7.01
N ILE A 240 2.85 7.35 -7.28
CA ILE A 240 1.97 7.88 -6.22
C ILE A 240 0.71 7.04 -6.08
N TYR A 241 -0.07 6.88 -7.16
CA TYR A 241 -1.37 6.21 -7.10
C TYR A 241 -1.28 4.69 -7.25
N LEU A 242 -0.22 4.19 -7.90
CA LEU A 242 0.12 2.78 -7.96
C LEU A 242 1.40 2.53 -7.21
N LEU A 243 1.49 1.40 -6.52
CA LEU A 243 2.74 0.99 -5.90
C LEU A 243 3.80 0.73 -6.99
N PRO A 244 5.02 1.26 -6.84
CA PRO A 244 6.10 1.06 -7.82
C PRO A 244 6.38 -0.42 -8.11
N GLY A 245 6.26 -0.81 -9.38
CA GLY A 245 6.47 -2.18 -9.86
C GLY A 245 6.40 -2.28 -11.38
N LYS A 246 6.81 -3.42 -11.96
CA LYS A 246 6.77 -3.64 -13.43
C LYS A 246 5.44 -3.26 -14.07
N SER A 247 4.33 -3.69 -13.47
CA SER A 247 2.98 -3.43 -13.99
C SER A 247 2.58 -1.97 -13.86
N SER A 248 2.98 -1.27 -12.79
CA SER A 248 2.64 0.16 -12.65
C SER A 248 3.49 1.02 -13.57
N ILE A 249 4.76 0.65 -13.78
CA ILE A 249 5.64 1.26 -14.79
C ILE A 249 5.04 1.08 -16.19
N LEU A 250 4.57 -0.12 -16.55
CA LEU A 250 3.93 -0.34 -17.85
C LEU A 250 2.69 0.54 -18.04
N ILE A 251 1.80 0.59 -17.05
CA ILE A 251 0.62 1.46 -17.10
C ILE A 251 1.01 2.94 -17.14
N GLY A 252 2.06 3.35 -16.41
CA GLY A 252 2.61 4.70 -16.46
C GLY A 252 3.17 5.07 -17.83
N LEU A 253 3.84 4.14 -18.53
CA LEU A 253 4.31 4.35 -19.90
C LEU A 253 3.14 4.51 -20.88
N ILE A 254 2.11 3.67 -20.77
CA ILE A 254 0.88 3.79 -21.58
C ILE A 254 0.21 5.14 -21.31
N ALA A 255 0.02 5.50 -20.04
CA ALA A 255 -0.55 6.78 -19.63
C ALA A 255 0.27 7.96 -20.19
N THR A 256 1.60 7.89 -20.11
CA THR A 256 2.49 8.92 -20.66
C THR A 256 2.33 9.05 -22.18
N GLY A 257 2.20 7.93 -22.90
CA GLY A 257 1.89 7.94 -24.34
C GLY A 257 0.54 8.59 -24.66
N ILE A 258 -0.49 8.30 -23.87
CA ILE A 258 -1.80 8.98 -23.99
C ILE A 258 -1.64 10.48 -23.69
N GLY A 259 -0.87 10.84 -22.66
CA GLY A 259 -0.55 12.24 -22.32
C GLY A 259 0.14 12.99 -23.44
N PHE A 260 1.05 12.33 -24.15
CA PHE A 260 1.68 12.88 -25.35
C PHE A 260 0.65 13.14 -26.45
N LEU A 261 -0.26 12.20 -26.71
CA LEU A 261 -1.35 12.38 -27.69
C LEU A 261 -2.27 13.54 -27.32
N PHE A 262 -2.68 13.64 -26.05
CA PHE A 262 -3.47 14.78 -25.56
C PHE A 262 -2.69 16.09 -25.73
N THR A 263 -1.41 16.11 -25.40
CA THR A 263 -0.58 17.30 -25.58
C THR A 263 -0.49 17.70 -27.05
N ALA A 264 -0.32 16.74 -27.97
CA ALA A 264 -0.30 17.01 -29.41
C ALA A 264 -1.68 17.48 -29.94
N LEU A 265 -2.78 16.87 -29.48
CA LEU A 265 -4.13 17.22 -29.90
C LEU A 265 -4.51 18.66 -29.50
N PHE A 266 -4.13 19.07 -28.30
CA PHE A 266 -4.48 20.39 -27.76
C PHE A 266 -3.44 21.48 -28.08
N ASN A 267 -2.24 21.12 -28.54
CA ASN A 267 -1.24 22.08 -29.00
C ASN A 267 -1.57 22.55 -30.43
N VAL A 268 -2.66 23.31 -30.54
CA VAL A 268 -3.12 23.92 -31.78
C VAL A 268 -2.42 25.26 -31.98
N VAL A 269 -1.92 25.49 -33.19
CA VAL A 269 -1.38 26.79 -33.63
C VAL A 269 -2.44 27.53 -34.42
N TYR A 270 -2.96 28.62 -33.88
CA TYR A 270 -3.90 29.51 -34.55
C TYR A 270 -3.16 30.61 -35.31
N TYR A 271 -3.46 30.81 -36.58
CA TYR A 271 -2.89 31.92 -37.36
C TYR A 271 -3.86 33.10 -37.34
N TYR A 272 -3.48 34.20 -36.69
CA TYR A 272 -4.30 35.42 -36.65
C TYR A 272 -3.63 36.53 -37.46
N TYR A 273 -4.45 37.36 -38.11
CA TYR A 273 -3.96 38.55 -38.80
C TYR A 273 -3.53 39.59 -37.77
N ASN A 274 -2.23 39.89 -37.70
CA ASN A 274 -1.69 40.91 -36.81
C ASN A 274 -1.74 42.27 -37.50
N ALA A 275 -2.62 43.15 -37.01
CA ALA A 275 -2.81 44.49 -37.58
C ALA A 275 -1.57 45.40 -37.46
N PHE A 276 -0.65 45.13 -36.53
CA PHE A 276 0.59 45.89 -36.37
C PHE A 276 1.68 45.47 -37.34
N THR A 277 1.75 44.18 -37.70
CA THR A 277 2.79 43.65 -38.59
C THR A 277 2.28 43.40 -40.01
N GLY A 278 0.97 43.41 -40.25
CA GLY A 278 0.34 43.09 -41.54
C GLY A 278 0.45 41.61 -41.92
N LEU A 279 0.88 40.74 -41.01
CA LEU A 279 1.17 39.34 -41.28
C LEU A 279 0.31 38.41 -40.41
N TYR A 280 -0.01 37.23 -40.97
CA TYR A 280 -0.57 36.14 -40.17
C TYR A 280 0.49 35.61 -39.21
N THR A 281 0.27 35.82 -37.92
CA THR A 281 1.20 35.41 -36.86
C THR A 281 0.68 34.12 -36.20
N PRO A 282 1.52 33.09 -36.03
CA PRO A 282 1.13 31.87 -35.32
C PRO A 282 0.97 32.14 -33.81
N LEU A 283 -0.10 31.60 -33.24
CA LEU A 283 -0.43 31.64 -31.82
C LEU A 283 -0.65 30.21 -31.32
N ALA A 284 0.31 29.68 -30.56
CA ALA A 284 0.17 28.37 -29.95
C ALA A 284 -0.64 28.47 -28.65
N VAL A 285 -1.62 27.57 -28.48
CA VAL A 285 -2.40 27.43 -27.24
C VAL A 285 -1.59 26.63 -26.22
N PRO A 286 -1.18 27.21 -25.07
CA PRO A 286 -0.56 26.46 -24.00
C PRO A 286 -1.60 25.56 -23.34
N VAL A 287 -1.30 24.26 -23.29
CA VAL A 287 -2.17 23.25 -22.69
C VAL A 287 -1.98 23.12 -21.18
N PHE A 288 -0.97 23.79 -20.61
CA PHE A 288 -0.60 23.72 -19.20
C PHE A 288 -0.60 22.27 -18.67
N ALA A 289 -1.04 22.05 -17.43
CA ALA A 289 -1.11 20.72 -16.81
C ALA A 289 -2.39 19.94 -17.17
N PHE A 290 -3.17 20.40 -18.15
CA PHE A 290 -4.45 19.78 -18.52
C PHE A 290 -4.29 18.32 -19.03
N PRO A 291 -3.34 17.99 -19.93
CA PRO A 291 -3.09 16.61 -20.34
C PRO A 291 -2.78 15.69 -19.15
N PHE A 292 -1.95 16.16 -18.23
CA PHE A 292 -1.64 15.44 -17.00
C PHE A 292 -2.89 15.14 -16.17
N ASN A 293 -3.72 16.15 -15.89
CA ASN A 293 -4.89 15.98 -15.02
C ASN A 293 -5.87 14.94 -15.60
N ILE A 294 -6.24 15.08 -16.87
CA ILE A 294 -7.21 14.16 -17.51
C ILE A 294 -6.69 12.73 -17.54
N VAL A 295 -5.43 12.54 -17.95
CA VAL A 295 -4.88 11.20 -18.11
C VAL A 295 -4.76 10.48 -16.78
N VAL A 296 -4.24 11.15 -15.75
CA VAL A 296 -4.12 10.53 -14.42
C VAL A 296 -5.50 10.17 -13.88
N LEU A 297 -6.47 11.10 -13.94
CA LEU A 297 -7.84 10.85 -13.48
C LEU A 297 -8.49 9.66 -14.21
N LEU A 298 -8.37 9.62 -15.54
CA LEU A 298 -8.90 8.54 -16.37
C LEU A 298 -8.31 7.18 -15.99
N VAL A 299 -6.98 7.10 -15.84
CA VAL A 299 -6.29 5.84 -15.51
C VAL A 299 -6.67 5.37 -14.11
N ILE A 300 -6.64 6.26 -13.12
CA ILE A 300 -6.93 5.88 -11.72
C ILE A 300 -8.39 5.50 -11.54
N PHE A 301 -9.32 6.23 -12.16
CA PHE A 301 -10.73 5.86 -12.14
C PHE A 301 -10.95 4.48 -12.76
N SER A 302 -10.38 4.23 -13.95
CA SER A 302 -10.53 2.96 -14.65
C SER A 302 -9.98 1.77 -13.84
N LEU A 303 -8.83 1.93 -13.18
CA LEU A 303 -8.22 0.86 -12.38
C LEU A 303 -9.01 0.51 -11.12
N ARG A 304 -9.79 1.46 -10.58
CA ARG A 304 -10.67 1.24 -9.42
C ARG A 304 -11.93 0.43 -9.76
N LEU A 305 -12.32 0.35 -11.03
CA LEU A 305 -13.48 -0.44 -11.47
C LEU A 305 -13.19 -1.95 -11.59
N ARG A 306 -11.97 -2.40 -11.30
CA ARG A 306 -11.57 -3.82 -11.46
C ARG A 306 -12.15 -4.72 -10.38
N LEU A 307 -12.81 -5.80 -10.78
CA LEU A 307 -13.37 -6.82 -9.88
C LEU A 307 -12.29 -7.74 -9.24
N LYS A 308 -11.17 -7.96 -9.94
CA LYS A 308 -10.04 -8.78 -9.50
C LYS A 308 -8.81 -7.89 -9.23
N VAL A 309 -8.34 -7.91 -7.98
CA VAL A 309 -7.19 -7.10 -7.53
C VAL A 309 -5.92 -7.96 -7.62
N TYR A 310 -5.18 -7.87 -8.73
CA TYR A 310 -3.89 -8.54 -8.88
C TYR A 310 -2.75 -7.53 -9.05
N LYS A 311 -2.61 -6.96 -10.25
CA LYS A 311 -1.55 -6.00 -10.62
C LYS A 311 -2.08 -5.04 -11.69
N PRO A 312 -1.65 -3.76 -11.75
CA PRO A 312 -0.87 -3.06 -10.72
C PRO A 312 -1.65 -2.91 -9.43
N VAL A 313 -0.93 -2.78 -8.32
CA VAL A 313 -1.49 -2.62 -6.99
C VAL A 313 -1.71 -1.13 -6.73
N MET A 314 -2.90 -0.75 -6.28
CA MET A 314 -3.23 0.62 -5.91
C MET A 314 -2.53 1.01 -4.60
N ASN A 315 -2.11 2.26 -4.47
CA ASN A 315 -1.59 2.82 -3.23
C ASN A 315 -2.75 3.42 -2.42
N ASP A 316 -3.54 2.57 -1.76
CA ASP A 316 -4.70 3.00 -0.98
C ASP A 316 -4.35 3.46 0.45
N TYR A 317 -3.04 3.49 0.79
CA TYR A 317 -2.57 3.84 2.14
C TYR A 317 -2.28 5.33 2.34
N GLY A 318 -2.37 6.14 1.26
CA GLY A 318 -2.13 7.58 1.33
C GLY A 318 -0.67 7.97 1.58
N VAL A 319 0.29 7.06 1.35
CA VAL A 319 1.72 7.37 1.49
C VAL A 319 2.25 7.94 0.18
N PHE A 320 2.59 9.23 0.19
CA PHE A 320 3.07 9.95 -0.99
C PHE A 320 4.49 9.58 -1.42
N ASN A 321 5.37 9.24 -0.48
CA ASN A 321 6.74 8.84 -0.82
C ASN A 321 6.77 7.41 -1.42
N PRO A 322 7.14 7.23 -2.69
CA PRO A 322 7.07 5.92 -3.37
C PRO A 322 7.91 4.83 -2.71
N GLU A 323 9.11 5.15 -2.22
CA GLU A 323 9.98 4.21 -1.52
C GLU A 323 9.36 3.74 -0.20
N LEU A 324 8.82 4.68 0.57
CA LEU A 324 8.17 4.37 1.84
C LEU A 324 6.91 3.54 1.59
N ALA A 325 6.09 3.91 0.60
CA ALA A 325 4.90 3.17 0.22
C ALA A 325 5.24 1.72 -0.18
N LEU A 326 6.27 1.54 -1.02
CA LEU A 326 6.75 0.21 -1.41
C LEU A 326 7.29 -0.59 -0.22
N GLN A 327 8.07 0.04 0.66
CA GLN A 327 8.60 -0.59 1.86
C GLN A 327 7.47 -1.06 2.78
N THR A 328 6.52 -0.18 3.11
CA THR A 328 5.37 -0.50 3.97
C THR A 328 4.53 -1.62 3.37
N TYR A 329 4.30 -1.59 2.06
CA TYR A 329 3.61 -2.66 1.35
C TYR A 329 4.32 -4.01 1.48
N GLN A 330 5.63 -4.06 1.30
CA GLN A 330 6.42 -5.29 1.39
C GLN A 330 6.52 -5.81 2.83
N GLU A 331 6.72 -4.94 3.81
CA GLU A 331 6.95 -5.32 5.21
C GLU A 331 5.67 -5.73 5.94
N ARG A 332 4.52 -5.14 5.59
CA ARG A 332 3.25 -5.39 6.28
C ARG A 332 2.27 -6.18 5.43
N TYR A 333 1.89 -5.64 4.29
CA TYR A 333 0.80 -6.23 3.50
C TYR A 333 1.24 -7.52 2.86
N LYS A 334 2.22 -7.52 1.95
CA LYS A 334 2.68 -8.75 1.27
C LYS A 334 3.00 -9.90 2.25
N ARG A 335 3.49 -9.58 3.45
CA ARG A 335 3.90 -10.56 4.47
C ARG A 335 2.77 -11.09 5.37
N PHE A 336 1.75 -10.29 5.68
CA PHE A 336 0.66 -10.67 6.60
C PHE A 336 -0.71 -10.77 5.93
N SER A 337 -0.91 -10.12 4.79
CA SER A 337 -2.17 -10.04 4.07
C SER A 337 -1.99 -10.02 2.56
N HIS A 338 -2.65 -10.95 1.87
CA HIS A 338 -2.78 -10.85 0.43
C HIS A 338 -3.79 -9.75 0.10
N LEU A 339 -3.31 -8.53 -0.13
CA LEU A 339 -3.99 -7.35 -0.70
C LEU A 339 -5.51 -7.43 -0.85
N GLY A 340 -6.25 -6.87 0.12
CA GLY A 340 -7.70 -6.68 -0.01
C GLY A 340 -8.50 -7.99 -0.15
N ILE A 341 -7.87 -9.13 0.10
CA ILE A 341 -8.54 -10.42 0.22
C ILE A 341 -9.02 -10.54 1.68
N PRO A 342 -10.33 -10.71 1.91
CA PRO A 342 -10.86 -10.92 3.25
C PRO A 342 -10.21 -12.12 3.95
N GLN A 343 -9.90 -11.95 5.22
CA GLN A 343 -9.24 -12.96 6.05
C GLN A 343 -10.18 -13.44 7.14
N PHE A 344 -10.32 -14.76 7.27
CA PHE A 344 -11.24 -15.42 8.18
C PHE A 344 -10.53 -16.54 8.93
N ALA A 345 -10.76 -16.68 10.23
CA ALA A 345 -10.22 -17.79 11.00
C ALA A 345 -10.95 -19.10 10.63
N MET A 346 -10.29 -20.22 10.90
CA MET A 346 -10.88 -21.53 10.70
C MET A 346 -12.15 -21.68 11.57
N PRO A 347 -13.29 -22.09 11.00
CA PRO A 347 -14.55 -22.18 11.74
C PRO A 347 -14.69 -23.45 12.59
N LEU A 348 -13.62 -24.24 12.71
CA LEU A 348 -13.63 -25.58 13.26
C LEU A 348 -12.33 -25.85 14.03
N ASN A 349 -12.45 -26.59 15.13
CA ASN A 349 -11.31 -27.09 15.91
C ASN A 349 -11.03 -28.56 15.58
N GLY A 350 -9.76 -28.97 15.71
CA GLY A 350 -9.32 -30.33 15.39
C GLY A 350 -8.83 -30.47 13.94
N LEU A 351 -8.67 -31.72 13.49
CA LEU A 351 -8.17 -32.05 12.15
C LEU A 351 -9.31 -32.19 11.16
N TRP A 352 -9.26 -31.43 10.07
CA TRP A 352 -10.29 -31.39 9.03
C TRP A 352 -9.65 -31.42 7.65
N THR A 353 -10.23 -32.21 6.75
CA THR A 353 -9.84 -32.31 5.34
C THR A 353 -10.79 -31.50 4.48
N ILE A 354 -10.24 -30.76 3.51
CA ILE A 354 -11.03 -30.07 2.48
C ILE A 354 -11.45 -31.11 1.44
N THR A 355 -12.71 -31.53 1.45
CA THR A 355 -13.23 -32.49 0.45
C THR A 355 -13.68 -31.79 -0.83
N GLN A 356 -14.11 -30.53 -0.74
CA GLN A 356 -14.27 -29.63 -1.88
C GLN A 356 -13.72 -28.25 -1.56
N GLY A 357 -12.93 -27.68 -2.47
CA GLY A 357 -12.35 -26.34 -2.32
C GLY A 357 -12.84 -25.36 -3.37
N ASN A 358 -12.14 -24.23 -3.45
CA ASN A 358 -12.43 -23.19 -4.44
C ASN A 358 -12.28 -23.71 -5.88
N ASN A 359 -13.23 -23.38 -6.76
CA ASN A 359 -13.33 -23.87 -8.14
C ASN A 359 -13.43 -25.41 -8.22
N GLY A 360 -14.30 -25.98 -7.39
CA GLY A 360 -14.51 -27.43 -7.30
C GLY A 360 -15.00 -28.09 -8.60
N ILE A 361 -14.76 -29.40 -8.70
CA ILE A 361 -15.15 -30.20 -9.87
C ILE A 361 -16.67 -30.35 -9.95
N TYR A 362 -17.33 -30.58 -8.81
CA TYR A 362 -18.76 -30.90 -8.73
C TYR A 362 -19.61 -29.66 -8.37
N THR A 363 -19.25 -28.97 -7.30
CA THR A 363 -19.86 -27.70 -6.88
C THR A 363 -18.80 -26.58 -6.89
N HIS A 364 -19.12 -25.42 -6.33
CA HIS A 364 -18.23 -24.25 -6.27
C HIS A 364 -17.75 -23.76 -7.65
N LYS A 365 -18.68 -23.29 -8.49
CA LYS A 365 -18.39 -22.78 -9.84
C LYS A 365 -18.95 -21.38 -10.05
N LEU A 366 -18.36 -20.65 -11.00
CA LEU A 366 -18.80 -19.32 -11.44
C LEU A 366 -18.94 -18.35 -10.25
N ASP A 367 -20.13 -17.81 -10.02
CA ASP A 367 -20.40 -16.86 -8.93
C ASP A 367 -20.28 -17.51 -7.55
N TRP A 368 -20.34 -18.84 -7.44
CA TRP A 368 -20.18 -19.60 -6.20
C TRP A 368 -18.82 -20.29 -6.10
N ALA A 369 -17.82 -19.84 -6.88
CA ALA A 369 -16.53 -20.50 -6.97
C ALA A 369 -15.70 -20.53 -5.68
N TYR A 370 -16.01 -19.71 -4.68
CA TYR A 370 -15.16 -19.52 -3.50
C TYR A 370 -15.85 -20.01 -2.22
N ALA A 371 -15.68 -21.29 -1.92
CA ALA A 371 -16.23 -21.97 -0.75
C ALA A 371 -15.39 -23.22 -0.40
N TRP A 372 -15.59 -23.72 0.82
CA TRP A 372 -14.93 -24.91 1.34
C TRP A 372 -15.92 -25.84 2.03
N ASP A 373 -15.79 -27.14 1.72
CA ASP A 373 -16.46 -28.22 2.44
C ASP A 373 -15.44 -28.93 3.33
N PHE A 374 -15.73 -28.99 4.63
CA PHE A 374 -14.86 -29.58 5.64
C PHE A 374 -15.43 -30.90 6.17
N GLU A 375 -14.61 -31.95 6.14
CA GLU A 375 -14.92 -33.27 6.72
C GLU A 375 -13.79 -33.77 7.63
N MET A 376 -14.13 -34.47 8.70
CA MET A 376 -13.15 -35.18 9.52
C MET A 376 -12.92 -36.58 8.94
N LEU A 377 -11.66 -36.89 8.61
CA LEU A 377 -11.24 -38.21 8.12
C LEU A 377 -10.28 -38.87 9.12
N ASN A 378 -10.35 -40.19 9.25
CA ASN A 378 -9.37 -40.98 9.98
C ASN A 378 -8.10 -41.21 9.14
N SER A 379 -7.11 -41.93 9.69
CA SER A 379 -5.84 -42.24 9.01
C SER A 379 -5.98 -43.08 7.74
N GLU A 380 -7.12 -43.76 7.55
CA GLU A 380 -7.44 -44.57 6.38
C GLU A 380 -8.29 -43.80 5.36
N GLY A 381 -8.62 -42.53 5.62
CA GLY A 381 -9.45 -41.69 4.76
C GLY A 381 -10.96 -41.93 4.92
N ARG A 382 -11.40 -42.66 5.96
CA ARG A 382 -12.82 -42.86 6.26
C ARG A 382 -13.38 -41.73 7.12
N ASN A 383 -14.63 -41.33 6.90
CA ASN A 383 -15.33 -40.27 7.64
C ASN A 383 -16.22 -40.77 8.79
N TYR A 384 -16.23 -42.07 9.06
CA TYR A 384 -16.98 -42.72 10.15
C TYR A 384 -16.14 -43.78 10.89
N ASP A 385 -16.54 -44.09 12.12
CA ASP A 385 -15.85 -45.03 13.02
C ASP A 385 -16.32 -46.49 12.84
N LYS A 386 -17.63 -46.72 12.97
CA LYS A 386 -18.23 -48.06 13.00
C LYS A 386 -18.94 -48.42 11.71
N GLU A 387 -20.16 -47.93 11.54
CA GLU A 387 -21.03 -48.24 10.42
C GLU A 387 -21.34 -47.00 9.58
N ASN A 388 -21.44 -47.20 8.27
CA ASN A 388 -21.78 -46.17 7.29
C ASN A 388 -23.32 -45.98 7.19
N SER A 389 -24.03 -46.00 8.32
CA SER A 389 -25.50 -46.06 8.38
C SER A 389 -26.10 -44.98 9.29
N ASN A 390 -25.44 -44.67 10.41
CA ASN A 390 -25.92 -43.70 11.39
C ASN A 390 -25.09 -42.42 11.42
N LEU A 391 -25.76 -41.27 11.53
CA LEU A 391 -25.10 -39.96 11.64
C LEU A 391 -24.12 -39.86 12.82
N ASN A 392 -24.45 -40.49 13.95
CA ASN A 392 -23.61 -40.45 15.16
C ASN A 392 -22.27 -41.19 15.02
N ASP A 393 -22.14 -42.06 14.02
CA ASP A 393 -20.89 -42.78 13.76
C ASP A 393 -19.89 -41.94 12.94
N TYR A 394 -20.32 -40.81 12.38
CA TYR A 394 -19.47 -39.90 11.61
C TYR A 394 -18.70 -38.95 12.52
N PHE A 395 -17.40 -38.81 12.26
CA PHE A 395 -16.51 -37.96 13.05
C PHE A 395 -16.91 -36.48 13.02
N SER A 396 -17.44 -36.01 11.89
CA SER A 396 -17.87 -34.62 11.70
C SER A 396 -19.15 -34.27 12.45
N PHE A 397 -20.06 -35.24 12.66
CA PHE A 397 -21.41 -34.95 13.16
C PHE A 397 -21.38 -34.42 14.61
N SER A 398 -22.23 -33.45 14.90
CA SER A 398 -22.36 -32.79 16.21
C SER A 398 -21.10 -32.05 16.71
N LYS A 399 -20.07 -31.86 15.87
CA LYS A 399 -18.91 -31.03 16.24
C LYS A 399 -19.27 -29.54 16.30
N PRO A 400 -18.65 -28.76 17.20
CA PRO A 400 -18.96 -27.33 17.32
C PRO A 400 -18.48 -26.56 16.07
N VAL A 401 -19.32 -25.64 15.61
CA VAL A 401 -19.00 -24.68 14.54
C VAL A 401 -18.79 -23.31 15.18
N LEU A 402 -17.67 -22.67 14.84
CA LEU A 402 -17.22 -21.42 15.42
C LEU A 402 -17.30 -20.27 14.41
N ALA A 403 -17.52 -19.05 14.92
CA ALA A 403 -17.48 -17.85 14.11
C ALA A 403 -16.05 -17.55 13.61
N SER A 404 -15.89 -17.42 12.30
CA SER A 404 -14.60 -17.19 11.64
C SER A 404 -14.09 -15.75 11.77
N ALA A 405 -14.98 -14.81 12.06
CA ALA A 405 -14.67 -13.41 12.29
C ALA A 405 -15.76 -12.77 13.15
N ALA A 406 -15.43 -11.65 13.81
CA ALA A 406 -16.42 -10.90 14.55
C ALA A 406 -17.44 -10.25 13.59
N GLY A 407 -18.71 -10.20 13.98
CA GLY A 407 -19.78 -9.69 13.12
C GLY A 407 -21.16 -9.78 13.75
N TYR A 408 -22.17 -9.29 13.05
CA TYR A 408 -23.58 -9.37 13.47
C TYR A 408 -24.28 -10.53 12.79
N VAL A 409 -25.08 -11.30 13.53
CA VAL A 409 -25.94 -12.31 12.92
C VAL A 409 -27.04 -11.62 12.13
N VAL A 410 -27.07 -11.82 10.81
CA VAL A 410 -28.04 -11.16 9.91
C VAL A 410 -29.10 -12.11 9.38
N LYS A 411 -28.82 -13.42 9.34
CA LYS A 411 -29.79 -14.42 8.88
C LYS A 411 -29.52 -15.78 9.51
N ILE A 412 -30.60 -16.49 9.83
CA ILE A 412 -30.59 -17.86 10.34
C ILE A 412 -31.69 -18.65 9.61
N CYS A 413 -31.44 -19.92 9.32
CA CYS A 413 -32.49 -20.90 9.07
C CYS A 413 -32.31 -22.07 10.02
N GLU A 414 -33.38 -22.44 10.71
CA GLU A 414 -33.41 -23.57 11.65
C GLU A 414 -34.71 -24.35 11.45
N GLY A 415 -34.69 -25.64 11.79
CA GLY A 415 -35.85 -26.54 11.77
C GLY A 415 -35.79 -27.61 10.69
N VAL A 416 -34.87 -27.51 9.72
CA VAL A 416 -34.66 -28.54 8.69
C VAL A 416 -34.06 -29.78 9.34
N ALA A 417 -34.69 -30.94 9.13
CA ALA A 417 -34.20 -32.21 9.67
C ALA A 417 -32.85 -32.60 9.04
N ASP A 418 -31.98 -33.25 9.83
CA ASP A 418 -30.77 -33.88 9.30
C ASP A 418 -31.14 -35.07 8.40
N ASN A 419 -30.52 -35.17 7.23
CA ASN A 419 -30.82 -36.25 6.30
C ASN A 419 -30.25 -37.58 6.80
N PRO A 420 -30.92 -38.71 6.53
CA PRO A 420 -30.28 -40.02 6.57
C PRO A 420 -29.06 -40.06 5.66
N ILE A 421 -28.08 -40.90 5.99
CA ILE A 421 -26.86 -41.06 5.19
C ILE A 421 -27.18 -41.41 3.73
N GLY A 422 -26.51 -40.73 2.81
CA GLY A 422 -26.68 -40.90 1.36
C GLY A 422 -27.90 -40.18 0.77
N GLN A 423 -28.80 -39.63 1.59
CA GLN A 423 -29.93 -38.83 1.12
C GLN A 423 -29.61 -37.34 1.12
N VAL A 424 -30.34 -36.57 0.32
CA VAL A 424 -30.19 -35.10 0.24
C VAL A 424 -31.54 -34.43 0.13
N ASN A 425 -31.68 -33.26 0.76
CA ASN A 425 -32.82 -32.37 0.61
C ASN A 425 -32.45 -31.22 -0.33
N THR A 426 -32.82 -31.34 -1.60
CA THR A 426 -32.56 -30.30 -2.61
C THR A 426 -33.57 -29.17 -2.60
N LYS A 427 -34.73 -29.35 -1.94
CA LYS A 427 -35.74 -28.28 -1.78
C LYS A 427 -35.22 -27.21 -0.81
N GLU A 428 -34.69 -27.64 0.32
CA GLU A 428 -34.04 -26.79 1.31
C GLU A 428 -32.51 -26.91 1.17
N ASN A 429 -31.99 -26.55 0.00
CA ASN A 429 -30.62 -26.84 -0.44
C ASN A 429 -29.52 -26.52 0.59
N TRP A 430 -29.66 -25.45 1.37
CA TRP A 430 -28.66 -25.03 2.36
C TRP A 430 -28.85 -25.62 3.76
N GLY A 431 -29.99 -26.29 4.01
CA GLY A 431 -30.33 -26.85 5.31
C GLY A 431 -30.46 -25.77 6.40
N ASN A 432 -30.07 -26.12 7.61
CA ASN A 432 -29.91 -25.13 8.69
C ASN A 432 -28.61 -24.35 8.46
N TYR A 433 -28.66 -23.04 8.63
CA TYR A 433 -27.51 -22.16 8.39
C TYR A 433 -27.50 -20.93 9.29
N VAL A 434 -26.31 -20.34 9.43
CA VAL A 434 -26.08 -19.03 10.05
C VAL A 434 -25.33 -18.15 9.07
N CYS A 435 -25.74 -16.88 8.96
CA CYS A 435 -25.04 -15.86 8.19
C CYS A 435 -24.64 -14.68 9.09
N LEU A 436 -23.35 -14.34 9.09
CA LEU A 436 -22.81 -13.22 9.85
C LEU A 436 -22.38 -12.11 8.89
N SER A 437 -22.71 -10.86 9.22
CA SER A 437 -22.27 -9.66 8.52
C SER A 437 -21.01 -9.08 9.16
N HIS A 438 -20.07 -8.67 8.32
CA HIS A 438 -18.80 -8.07 8.68
C HIS A 438 -18.65 -6.68 8.04
N SER A 439 -17.55 -5.99 8.35
CA SER A 439 -17.19 -4.72 7.72
C SER A 439 -17.05 -4.85 6.20
N TYR A 440 -17.23 -3.72 5.49
CA TYR A 440 -17.07 -3.61 4.03
C TYR A 440 -18.04 -4.45 3.18
N GLY A 441 -19.21 -4.79 3.71
CA GLY A 441 -20.27 -5.50 2.95
C GLY A 441 -19.95 -6.97 2.67
N LEU A 442 -19.21 -7.61 3.57
CA LEU A 442 -18.85 -9.02 3.49
C LEU A 442 -19.67 -9.84 4.48
N TYR A 443 -20.04 -11.05 4.06
CA TYR A 443 -20.81 -11.98 4.88
C TYR A 443 -20.12 -13.33 4.94
N SER A 444 -20.05 -13.95 6.12
CA SER A 444 -19.70 -15.36 6.25
C SER A 444 -20.97 -16.21 6.35
N PHE A 445 -20.96 -17.37 5.71
CA PHE A 445 -22.11 -18.25 5.61
C PHE A 445 -21.71 -19.67 5.99
N TYR A 446 -22.47 -20.27 6.91
CA TYR A 446 -22.24 -21.59 7.52
C TYR A 446 -23.47 -22.46 7.26
N ALA A 447 -23.36 -23.51 6.46
CA ALA A 447 -24.51 -24.34 6.05
C ALA A 447 -24.41 -25.78 6.54
N HIS A 448 -25.48 -26.55 6.32
CA HIS A 448 -25.60 -27.96 6.71
C HIS A 448 -25.47 -28.19 8.24
N LEU A 449 -25.92 -27.22 9.03
CA LEU A 449 -25.88 -27.27 10.49
C LEU A 449 -26.91 -28.27 11.05
N LYS A 450 -26.66 -28.79 12.26
CA LYS A 450 -27.52 -29.77 12.93
C LYS A 450 -28.84 -29.13 13.35
N GLN A 451 -29.93 -29.87 13.19
CA GLN A 451 -31.26 -29.41 13.58
C GLN A 451 -31.30 -29.04 15.08
N GLY A 452 -31.80 -27.85 15.39
CA GLY A 452 -31.97 -27.36 16.77
C GLY A 452 -30.66 -27.09 17.53
N SER A 453 -29.55 -26.89 16.80
CA SER A 453 -28.24 -26.68 17.41
C SER A 453 -27.75 -25.23 17.38
N ILE A 454 -28.46 -24.33 16.71
CA ILE A 454 -28.03 -22.94 16.55
C ILE A 454 -28.17 -22.22 17.90
N ARG A 455 -27.09 -21.58 18.34
CA ARG A 455 -26.97 -20.98 19.68
C ARG A 455 -27.16 -19.47 19.71
N VAL A 456 -27.33 -18.87 18.55
CA VAL A 456 -27.34 -17.42 18.33
C VAL A 456 -28.66 -16.97 17.72
N LYS A 457 -28.95 -15.67 17.81
CA LYS A 457 -30.17 -15.04 17.27
C LYS A 457 -29.79 -13.91 16.32
N VAL A 458 -30.69 -13.63 15.37
CA VAL A 458 -30.54 -12.48 14.47
C VAL A 458 -30.46 -11.19 15.29
N GLY A 459 -29.45 -10.37 14.99
CA GLY A 459 -29.12 -9.15 15.74
C GLY A 459 -27.98 -9.31 16.75
N ASP A 460 -27.62 -10.54 17.13
CA ASP A 460 -26.52 -10.77 18.07
C ASP A 460 -25.17 -10.33 17.46
N TYR A 461 -24.34 -9.67 18.28
CA TYR A 461 -22.94 -9.43 17.94
C TYR A 461 -22.09 -10.59 18.44
N ILE A 462 -21.35 -11.22 17.52
CA ILE A 462 -20.56 -12.42 17.74
C ILE A 462 -19.08 -12.07 17.63
N GLN A 463 -18.27 -12.58 18.54
CA GLN A 463 -16.81 -12.50 18.45
C GLN A 463 -16.25 -13.69 17.66
N LYS A 464 -15.09 -13.48 17.05
CA LYS A 464 -14.33 -14.56 16.40
C LYS A 464 -14.03 -15.66 17.42
N GLY A 465 -14.35 -16.90 17.07
CA GLY A 465 -14.14 -18.09 17.90
C GLY A 465 -15.36 -18.50 18.75
N ASP A 466 -16.41 -17.67 18.82
CA ASP A 466 -17.64 -18.03 19.53
C ASP A 466 -18.34 -19.22 18.85
N CYS A 467 -18.89 -20.13 19.64
CA CYS A 467 -19.62 -21.29 19.15
C CYS A 467 -21.03 -20.88 18.70
N ILE A 468 -21.30 -20.98 17.40
CA ILE A 468 -22.56 -20.52 16.79
C ILE A 468 -23.57 -21.66 16.59
N ALA A 469 -23.11 -22.89 16.39
CA ALA A 469 -23.96 -24.06 16.15
C ALA A 469 -23.18 -25.38 16.30
N GLN A 470 -23.84 -26.50 16.02
CA GLN A 470 -23.18 -27.80 15.80
C GLN A 470 -23.34 -28.25 14.35
N LEU A 471 -22.37 -29.02 13.87
CA LEU A 471 -22.36 -29.56 12.52
C LEU A 471 -23.39 -30.68 12.37
N GLY A 472 -24.15 -30.65 11.29
CA GLY A 472 -25.22 -31.60 10.98
C GLY A 472 -25.05 -32.27 9.63
N ASN A 473 -26.19 -32.69 9.08
CA ASN A 473 -26.33 -33.28 7.75
C ASN A 473 -27.63 -32.79 7.08
N SER A 474 -28.04 -31.55 7.32
CA SER A 474 -29.28 -30.97 6.78
C SER A 474 -29.09 -30.40 5.37
N GLY A 475 -30.16 -30.30 4.59
CA GLY A 475 -30.13 -29.70 3.24
C GLY A 475 -29.48 -30.58 2.18
N ARG A 476 -28.71 -30.03 1.24
CA ARG A 476 -28.01 -30.81 0.21
C ARG A 476 -26.71 -31.42 0.73
N SER A 477 -26.83 -32.21 1.80
CA SER A 477 -25.71 -32.88 2.45
C SER A 477 -26.01 -34.38 2.59
N ALA A 478 -25.20 -35.21 1.92
CA ALA A 478 -25.32 -36.67 1.91
C ALA A 478 -24.57 -37.33 3.08
N VAL A 479 -23.52 -36.67 3.56
CA VAL A 479 -22.71 -37.07 4.71
C VAL A 479 -22.34 -35.80 5.51
N PRO A 480 -22.23 -35.87 6.84
CA PRO A 480 -21.94 -34.69 7.67
C PRO A 480 -20.66 -33.95 7.26
N HIS A 481 -20.81 -32.71 6.78
CA HIS A 481 -19.72 -31.82 6.40
C HIS A 481 -20.14 -30.37 6.59
N LEU A 482 -19.19 -29.48 6.89
CA LEU A 482 -19.46 -28.04 6.99
C LEU A 482 -19.20 -27.40 5.64
N HIS A 483 -20.23 -26.80 5.04
CA HIS A 483 -20.04 -25.87 3.94
C HIS A 483 -19.84 -24.45 4.51
N PHE A 484 -18.72 -23.84 4.16
CA PHE A 484 -18.36 -22.48 4.57
C PHE A 484 -17.95 -21.63 3.37
N GLN A 485 -18.52 -20.43 3.28
CA GLN A 485 -18.18 -19.47 2.24
C GLN A 485 -18.21 -18.03 2.75
N VAL A 486 -17.54 -17.17 1.99
CA VAL A 486 -17.64 -15.71 2.14
C VAL A 486 -18.36 -15.16 0.92
N GLN A 487 -19.36 -14.31 1.13
CA GLN A 487 -20.26 -13.82 0.08
C GLN A 487 -20.51 -12.31 0.16
N LEU A 488 -21.03 -11.73 -0.93
CA LEU A 488 -21.27 -10.28 -1.09
C LEU A 488 -22.69 -9.83 -0.72
N GLY A 489 -23.56 -10.75 -0.35
CA GLY A 489 -24.96 -10.47 0.02
C GLY A 489 -25.43 -11.32 1.19
N ILE A 490 -26.57 -10.95 1.78
CA ILE A 490 -27.15 -11.65 2.94
C ILE A 490 -27.83 -12.96 2.52
N GLU A 491 -28.36 -13.00 1.30
CA GLU A 491 -29.18 -14.12 0.85
C GLU A 491 -28.35 -15.38 0.57
N PRO A 492 -28.84 -16.58 0.95
CA PRO A 492 -28.21 -17.84 0.58
C PRO A 492 -28.04 -17.94 -0.94
N GLY A 493 -26.85 -18.32 -1.41
CA GLY A 493 -26.54 -18.31 -2.84
C GLY A 493 -26.18 -16.95 -3.41
N SER A 494 -25.84 -15.96 -2.59
CA SER A 494 -25.18 -14.73 -3.07
C SER A 494 -23.81 -15.04 -3.71
N PRO A 495 -23.31 -14.21 -4.64
CA PRO A 495 -21.98 -14.37 -5.22
C PRO A 495 -20.90 -14.40 -4.13
N THR A 496 -20.06 -15.42 -4.21
CA THR A 496 -18.94 -15.65 -3.32
C THR A 496 -17.79 -14.70 -3.60
N ARG A 497 -17.01 -14.39 -2.57
CA ARG A 497 -15.81 -13.56 -2.63
C ARG A 497 -14.62 -14.40 -2.22
N LEU A 498 -13.58 -14.41 -3.06
CA LEU A 498 -12.31 -15.03 -2.71
C LEU A 498 -11.82 -14.50 -1.36
N SER A 499 -11.55 -15.41 -0.43
CA SER A 499 -11.10 -15.13 0.93
C SER A 499 -9.96 -16.08 1.31
N HIS A 500 -9.25 -15.75 2.38
CA HIS A 500 -8.18 -16.57 2.95
C HIS A 500 -8.58 -17.09 4.32
N LEU A 501 -8.19 -18.33 4.62
CA LEU A 501 -8.12 -18.78 6.01
C LEU A 501 -6.82 -18.29 6.65
N ILE A 502 -6.88 -17.91 7.92
CA ILE A 502 -5.72 -17.45 8.69
C ILE A 502 -5.39 -18.38 9.85
N ASN A 503 -4.10 -18.36 10.21
CA ASN A 503 -3.55 -19.00 11.40
C ASN A 503 -3.97 -20.48 11.54
N TYR A 504 -3.66 -21.29 10.53
CA TYR A 504 -3.92 -22.74 10.55
C TYR A 504 -2.64 -23.54 10.38
N LYS A 505 -2.66 -24.79 10.83
CA LYS A 505 -1.62 -25.79 10.64
C LYS A 505 -2.02 -26.69 9.48
N LEU A 506 -1.20 -26.77 8.44
CA LEU A 506 -1.34 -27.71 7.34
C LEU A 506 -0.56 -28.99 7.66
N ILE A 507 -1.20 -30.14 7.53
CA ILE A 507 -0.54 -31.44 7.68
C ILE A 507 -0.06 -31.91 6.31
N LYS A 508 1.24 -32.10 6.17
CA LYS A 508 1.87 -32.65 4.96
C LYS A 508 1.74 -34.17 4.91
N GLU A 509 2.00 -34.73 3.73
CA GLU A 509 2.00 -36.18 3.50
C GLU A 509 2.98 -36.93 4.42
N ASP A 510 4.11 -36.30 4.76
CA ASP A 510 5.11 -36.83 5.71
C ASP A 510 4.72 -36.65 7.19
N LYS A 511 3.47 -36.22 7.45
CA LYS A 511 2.90 -35.90 8.78
C LYS A 511 3.54 -34.71 9.49
N THR A 512 4.38 -33.93 8.81
CA THR A 512 4.88 -32.67 9.36
C THR A 512 3.79 -31.61 9.41
N LEU A 513 3.85 -30.74 10.41
CA LEU A 513 2.93 -29.62 10.58
C LEU A 513 3.57 -28.34 10.08
N GLU A 514 3.00 -27.74 9.04
CA GLU A 514 3.41 -26.43 8.52
C GLU A 514 2.43 -25.35 9.00
N PHE A 515 2.94 -24.27 9.58
CA PHE A 515 2.13 -23.11 9.93
C PHE A 515 1.86 -22.24 8.71
N ILE A 516 0.58 -21.95 8.45
CA ILE A 516 0.13 -21.02 7.42
C ILE A 516 -0.55 -19.83 8.09
N GLY A 517 0.08 -18.65 8.01
CA GLY A 517 -0.48 -17.42 8.57
C GLY A 517 -1.69 -16.89 7.79
N SER A 518 -1.67 -17.01 6.46
CA SER A 518 -2.81 -16.69 5.61
C SER A 518 -2.67 -17.46 4.30
N GLY A 519 -3.73 -18.15 3.87
CA GLY A 519 -3.69 -18.97 2.67
C GLY A 519 -5.07 -19.41 2.19
N ILE A 520 -5.08 -20.05 1.03
CA ILE A 520 -6.26 -20.71 0.45
C ILE A 520 -5.98 -22.22 0.50
N PRO A 521 -6.58 -22.94 1.46
CA PRO A 521 -6.49 -24.39 1.48
C PRO A 521 -7.02 -25.00 0.19
N LYS A 522 -6.32 -26.03 -0.30
CA LYS A 522 -6.69 -26.78 -1.51
C LYS A 522 -7.46 -28.04 -1.15
N GLU A 523 -8.18 -28.56 -2.14
CA GLU A 523 -8.84 -29.87 -2.02
C GLU A 523 -7.83 -30.96 -1.63
N LYS A 524 -8.25 -31.87 -0.75
CA LYS A 524 -7.48 -32.96 -0.12
C LYS A 524 -6.44 -32.52 0.91
N GLU A 525 -6.23 -31.23 1.12
CA GLU A 525 -5.39 -30.76 2.22
C GLU A 525 -6.10 -30.99 3.56
N THR A 526 -5.34 -31.47 4.55
CA THR A 526 -5.82 -31.61 5.93
C THR A 526 -5.21 -30.51 6.77
N LEU A 527 -6.05 -29.79 7.52
CA LEU A 527 -5.65 -28.67 8.34
C LEU A 527 -6.30 -28.70 9.72
N SER A 528 -5.73 -27.92 10.63
CA SER A 528 -6.29 -27.66 11.95
C SER A 528 -6.07 -26.21 12.36
N ALA A 529 -6.96 -25.66 13.17
CA ALA A 529 -6.80 -24.31 13.69
C ALA A 529 -5.51 -24.21 14.53
N LEU A 530 -4.82 -23.07 14.45
CA LEU A 530 -3.80 -22.75 15.43
C LEU A 530 -4.49 -22.39 16.75
N VAL A 531 -4.37 -23.28 17.74
CA VAL A 531 -4.83 -22.99 19.10
C VAL A 531 -3.69 -22.28 19.82
N ALA A 532 -3.91 -21.02 20.16
CA ALA A 532 -2.97 -20.24 20.93
C ALA A 532 -2.88 -20.76 22.37
N GLU A 533 -1.68 -21.02 22.86
CA GLU A 533 -1.45 -21.35 24.27
C GLU A 533 -1.54 -20.09 25.14
N PRO A 534 -2.53 -19.97 26.06
CA PRO A 534 -2.78 -18.73 26.81
C PRO A 534 -1.58 -18.30 27.68
N HIS A 535 -0.88 -19.27 28.29
CA HIS A 535 0.28 -19.01 29.14
C HIS A 535 1.51 -18.53 28.36
N LEU A 536 1.54 -18.76 27.05
CA LEU A 536 2.62 -18.36 26.13
C LEU A 536 2.48 -16.93 25.61
N GLN A 537 1.27 -16.37 25.65
CA GLN A 537 1.01 -14.98 25.29
C GLN A 537 1.68 -13.99 26.27
N SER A 538 1.78 -14.34 27.55
CA SER A 538 2.51 -13.56 28.57
C SER A 538 4.04 -13.61 28.44
N ILE A 539 4.58 -14.45 27.55
CA ILE A 539 6.02 -14.81 27.52
C ILE A 539 6.83 -13.93 26.56
N LEU A 540 6.30 -13.55 25.38
CA LEU A 540 6.87 -12.45 24.57
C LEU A 540 6.08 -11.15 24.68
N ALA A 541 5.01 -11.12 25.48
CA ALA A 541 4.67 -9.88 26.16
C ALA A 541 5.71 -9.68 27.25
N LEU A 542 6.89 -9.20 26.87
CA LEU A 542 7.78 -8.43 27.72
C LEU A 542 6.96 -7.27 28.33
N GLN A 543 6.09 -7.61 29.29
CA GLN A 543 5.05 -6.75 29.80
C GLN A 543 5.75 -5.53 30.41
N GLN A 544 5.09 -4.39 30.25
CA GLN A 544 5.55 -3.07 30.65
C GLN A 544 6.43 -3.16 31.90
N GLN A 545 7.72 -2.80 31.77
CA GLN A 545 8.79 -2.78 32.79
C GLN A 545 9.78 -3.96 32.83
N ASN A 546 9.63 -5.03 32.03
CA ASN A 546 10.66 -6.08 32.01
C ASN A 546 11.90 -5.66 31.21
N GLU A 547 13.03 -5.59 31.90
CA GLU A 547 14.36 -5.43 31.31
C GLU A 547 15.03 -6.81 31.18
N GLN A 548 15.58 -7.12 30.01
CA GLN A 548 16.37 -8.34 29.82
C GLN A 548 17.83 -7.98 29.57
N GLN A 549 18.70 -8.45 30.45
CA GLN A 549 20.14 -8.25 30.32
C GLN A 549 20.79 -9.51 29.73
N LEU A 550 21.48 -9.33 28.62
CA LEU A 550 22.11 -10.40 27.86
C LEU A 550 23.63 -10.24 27.87
N LYS A 551 24.34 -11.34 28.15
CA LYS A 551 25.77 -11.47 27.89
C LYS A 551 25.98 -11.90 26.45
N VAL A 552 26.49 -10.99 25.62
CA VAL A 552 26.72 -11.19 24.19
C VAL A 552 28.19 -11.49 23.91
N THR A 553 28.48 -12.65 23.34
CA THR A 553 29.82 -13.09 22.93
C THR A 553 29.93 -13.11 21.40
N ARG A 554 30.99 -12.50 20.87
CA ARG A 554 31.30 -12.47 19.43
C ARG A 554 32.78 -12.71 19.20
N GLY A 555 33.13 -13.93 18.81
CA GLY A 555 34.52 -14.36 18.81
C GLY A 555 35.11 -14.23 20.22
N LYS A 556 36.20 -13.47 20.36
CA LYS A 556 36.85 -13.22 21.67
C LYS A 556 36.25 -12.04 22.47
N LYS A 557 35.35 -11.25 21.88
CA LYS A 557 34.77 -10.06 22.53
C LYS A 557 33.50 -10.43 23.28
N GLN A 558 33.41 -10.04 24.55
CA GLN A 558 32.19 -10.10 25.36
C GLN A 558 31.66 -8.68 25.60
N SER A 559 30.35 -8.53 25.59
CA SER A 559 29.67 -7.28 25.92
C SER A 559 28.31 -7.57 26.50
N THR A 560 27.77 -6.66 27.29
CA THR A 560 26.38 -6.72 27.74
C THR A 560 25.47 -5.94 26.79
N GLU A 561 24.23 -6.40 26.66
CA GLU A 561 23.16 -5.74 25.93
C GLU A 561 21.89 -5.82 26.76
N LEU A 562 21.26 -4.68 27.01
CA LEU A 562 20.04 -4.58 27.82
C LEU A 562 18.87 -4.24 26.89
N TRP A 563 17.80 -5.03 26.98
CA TRP A 563 16.59 -4.86 26.20
C TRP A 563 15.48 -4.34 27.09
N LYS A 564 14.81 -3.28 26.64
CA LYS A 564 13.64 -2.69 27.32
C LYS A 564 12.49 -2.57 26.35
N VAL A 565 11.29 -2.90 26.79
CA VAL A 565 10.09 -2.75 25.97
C VAL A 565 9.43 -1.41 26.21
N HIS A 566 9.10 -0.76 25.11
CA HIS A 566 8.49 0.55 25.05
C HIS A 566 7.19 0.46 24.26
N LEU A 567 6.12 1.02 24.83
CA LEU A 567 4.86 1.26 24.13
C LEU A 567 4.83 2.73 23.72
N ASP A 568 4.71 3.01 22.43
CA ASP A 568 4.55 4.40 21.97
C ASP A 568 3.09 4.88 22.15
N LEU A 569 2.87 6.18 21.96
CA LEU A 569 1.53 6.81 22.07
C LEU A 569 0.52 6.27 21.05
N TRP A 570 0.99 5.61 19.99
CA TRP A 570 0.16 4.98 18.97
C TRP A 570 -0.16 3.51 19.30
N GLY A 571 0.28 3.01 20.46
CA GLY A 571 0.05 1.64 20.89
C GLY A 571 0.97 0.60 20.24
N ASN A 572 2.06 1.02 19.57
CA ASN A 572 3.04 0.08 19.00
C ASN A 572 4.08 -0.33 20.04
N PHE A 573 4.33 -1.63 20.13
CA PHE A 573 5.39 -2.18 20.96
C PHE A 573 6.74 -2.17 20.22
N THR A 574 7.77 -1.72 20.93
CA THR A 574 9.16 -1.71 20.43
C THR A 574 10.12 -2.20 21.52
N ILE A 575 11.00 -3.14 21.18
CA ILE A 575 12.13 -3.52 22.01
C ILE A 575 13.30 -2.59 21.67
N LYS A 576 13.79 -1.84 22.66
CA LYS A 576 14.96 -0.96 22.55
C LYS A 576 16.16 -1.58 23.23
N SER A 577 17.29 -1.59 22.53
CA SER A 577 18.56 -2.13 23.00
C SER A 577 19.54 -1.01 23.33
N THR A 578 20.36 -1.19 24.39
CA THR A 578 21.49 -0.28 24.72
C THR A 578 22.56 -0.20 23.62
N LYS A 579 22.49 -1.03 22.59
CA LYS A 579 23.32 -0.93 21.38
C LYS A 579 22.68 -0.07 20.27
N HIS A 580 21.71 0.79 20.61
CA HIS A 580 20.96 1.63 19.68
C HIS A 580 20.31 0.79 18.56
N THR A 581 19.58 -0.25 18.96
CA THR A 581 18.78 -1.07 18.05
C THR A 581 17.34 -1.08 18.55
N ASP A 582 16.41 -0.78 17.65
CA ASP A 582 14.98 -0.74 17.95
C ASP A 582 14.28 -1.76 17.05
N LEU A 583 13.55 -2.69 17.67
CA LEU A 583 12.76 -3.71 17.00
C LEU A 583 11.28 -3.48 17.31
N SER A 584 10.51 -3.03 16.31
CA SER A 584 9.06 -2.97 16.43
C SER A 584 8.46 -4.35 16.21
N PHE A 585 7.50 -4.74 17.05
CA PHE A 585 6.86 -6.04 16.97
C PHE A 585 5.36 -5.95 17.30
N SER A 586 4.62 -7.00 16.99
CA SER A 586 3.22 -7.16 17.40
C SER A 586 2.96 -8.58 17.86
N VAL A 587 2.07 -8.74 18.83
CA VAL A 587 1.51 -10.03 19.21
C VAL A 587 0.00 -9.97 18.95
N TYR A 588 -0.48 -10.81 18.05
CA TYR A 588 -1.90 -10.87 17.67
C TYR A 588 -2.30 -12.35 17.50
N ASP A 589 -3.45 -12.75 18.05
CA ASP A 589 -3.95 -14.13 18.02
C ASP A 589 -2.91 -15.20 18.43
N GLY A 590 -2.10 -14.91 19.45
CA GLY A 590 -1.06 -15.85 19.86
C GLY A 590 0.02 -16.04 18.79
N ILE A 591 0.35 -15.01 18.01
CA ILE A 591 1.49 -15.02 17.09
C ILE A 591 2.32 -13.76 17.31
N TYR A 592 3.60 -13.96 17.65
CA TYR A 592 4.59 -12.90 17.65
C TYR A 592 5.08 -12.62 16.22
N ASN A 593 5.18 -11.35 15.84
CA ASN A 593 5.66 -10.90 14.54
C ASN A 593 6.69 -9.79 14.69
N ALA A 594 7.90 -10.00 14.19
CA ALA A 594 8.91 -8.95 14.08
C ALA A 594 8.57 -8.04 12.89
N LEU A 595 8.20 -6.77 13.13
CA LEU A 595 7.65 -5.89 12.09
C LEU A 595 8.71 -5.06 11.36
N SER A 596 9.60 -4.39 12.11
CA SER A 596 10.64 -3.56 11.51
C SER A 596 11.82 -3.38 12.46
N LEU A 597 13.02 -3.15 11.91
CA LEU A 597 14.22 -2.91 12.70
C LEU A 597 14.96 -1.64 12.28
N LYS A 598 15.35 -0.84 13.27
CA LYS A 598 16.17 0.37 13.11
C LYS A 598 17.45 0.25 13.95
N GLY A 599 18.54 0.84 13.47
CA GLY A 599 19.79 0.95 14.21
C GLY A 599 20.81 -0.18 13.96
N ASN A 600 21.52 -0.58 15.00
CA ASN A 600 22.75 -1.37 14.90
C ASN A 600 22.52 -2.84 14.51
N ARG A 601 23.04 -3.24 13.35
CA ARG A 601 22.89 -4.59 12.75
C ARG A 601 23.73 -5.68 13.41
N LYS A 602 24.56 -5.29 14.37
CA LYS A 602 25.54 -6.14 15.05
C LYS A 602 25.09 -6.50 16.48
N SER A 603 23.90 -6.06 16.91
CA SER A 603 23.32 -6.37 18.21
C SER A 603 22.76 -7.80 18.30
N ALA A 604 22.59 -8.29 19.52
CA ALA A 604 21.84 -9.52 19.79
C ALA A 604 20.38 -9.35 19.34
N LEU A 605 19.79 -8.16 19.49
CA LEU A 605 18.42 -7.89 19.07
C LEU A 605 18.22 -8.04 17.55
N THR A 606 19.22 -7.68 16.75
CA THR A 606 19.18 -7.95 15.29
C THR A 606 19.24 -9.44 14.99
N ALA A 607 20.04 -10.21 15.73
CA ALA A 607 20.10 -11.65 15.56
C ALA A 607 18.76 -12.31 15.94
N PHE A 608 18.15 -11.85 17.03
CA PHE A 608 16.81 -12.28 17.44
C PHE A 608 15.75 -12.00 16.38
N ALA A 609 15.68 -10.77 15.85
CA ALA A 609 14.73 -10.42 14.80
C ALA A 609 14.88 -11.23 13.49
N LEU A 610 16.12 -11.69 13.21
CA LEU A 610 16.42 -12.51 12.05
C LEU A 610 16.05 -13.99 12.25
N LEU A 611 16.28 -14.53 13.45
CA LEU A 611 16.01 -15.92 13.79
C LEU A 611 14.53 -16.15 14.10
N ILE A 612 13.88 -15.18 14.76
CA ILE A 612 12.46 -15.21 15.07
C ILE A 612 11.77 -14.10 14.28
N SER A 613 11.55 -14.35 12.99
CA SER A 613 10.76 -13.46 12.13
C SER A 613 9.28 -13.49 12.52
N ARG A 614 8.76 -14.69 12.80
CA ARG A 614 7.42 -14.96 13.30
C ARG A 614 7.47 -16.17 14.25
N LEU A 615 6.64 -16.16 15.29
CA LEU A 615 6.52 -17.29 16.23
C LEU A 615 5.04 -17.52 16.59
N PRO A 616 4.40 -18.57 16.05
CA PRO A 616 3.10 -19.02 16.53
C PRO A 616 3.23 -19.72 17.89
N TYR A 617 2.41 -19.34 18.86
CA TYR A 617 2.35 -19.97 20.17
C TYR A 617 1.35 -21.12 20.15
N SER A 618 1.75 -22.29 19.64
CA SER A 618 0.91 -23.47 19.61
C SER A 618 1.18 -24.42 20.79
N GLU A 619 0.23 -25.31 21.04
CA GLU A 619 0.35 -26.51 21.87
C GLU A 619 1.64 -27.32 21.59
N LYS A 620 2.00 -28.24 22.53
CA LYS A 620 3.22 -29.08 22.57
C LYS A 620 3.43 -29.97 21.34
N GLN A 621 3.74 -29.38 20.19
CA GLN A 621 4.02 -30.06 18.92
C GLN A 621 5.15 -29.37 18.17
N GLU A 622 5.79 -30.12 17.29
CA GLU A 622 6.81 -29.62 16.38
C GLU A 622 6.15 -28.97 15.15
N ILE A 623 6.47 -27.71 14.87
CA ILE A 623 5.87 -26.94 13.78
C ILE A 623 6.97 -26.32 12.90
N TYR A 624 6.78 -26.44 11.59
CA TYR A 624 7.60 -25.82 10.56
C TYR A 624 6.95 -24.52 10.09
N LEU A 625 7.77 -23.48 9.91
CA LEU A 625 7.34 -22.15 9.53
C LEU A 625 8.22 -21.64 8.39
N TYR A 626 7.58 -21.03 7.39
CA TYR A 626 8.23 -20.31 6.32
C TYR A 626 7.84 -18.84 6.39
N ASP A 627 8.81 -17.93 6.40
CA ASP A 627 8.56 -16.50 6.41
C ASP A 627 9.61 -15.72 5.61
N GLU A 628 9.23 -14.53 5.13
CA GLU A 628 10.12 -13.54 4.54
C GLU A 628 10.27 -12.39 5.55
N PRO A 629 11.39 -12.27 6.29
CA PRO A 629 11.56 -11.22 7.28
C PRO A 629 11.42 -9.83 6.67
N ALA A 630 11.04 -8.86 7.51
CA ALA A 630 10.94 -7.47 7.09
C ALA A 630 12.25 -6.98 6.43
N PHE A 631 12.11 -6.18 5.38
CA PHE A 631 13.24 -5.69 4.59
C PHE A 631 14.28 -4.95 5.45
N SER A 632 13.79 -4.16 6.41
CA SER A 632 14.59 -3.47 7.41
C SER A 632 15.38 -4.41 8.36
N VAL A 633 14.91 -5.65 8.54
CA VAL A 633 15.58 -6.71 9.32
C VAL A 633 16.67 -7.41 8.50
N ILE A 634 16.67 -7.33 7.17
CA ILE A 634 17.64 -8.03 6.31
C ILE A 634 18.74 -7.05 5.84
N ILE A 635 18.36 -5.83 5.47
CA ILE A 635 19.21 -4.89 4.72
C ILE A 635 19.61 -3.69 5.58
N SER A 636 20.86 -3.23 5.44
CA SER A 636 21.34 -2.04 6.15
C SER A 636 20.67 -0.76 5.64
N PRO A 637 20.56 0.30 6.46
CA PRO A 637 19.96 1.58 6.01
C PRO A 637 20.63 2.15 4.76
N ALA A 638 21.96 2.09 4.66
CA ALA A 638 22.70 2.59 3.50
C ALA A 638 22.35 1.82 2.21
N LEU A 639 22.29 0.49 2.28
CA LEU A 639 21.99 -0.34 1.11
C LEU A 639 20.48 -0.31 0.78
N ARG A 640 19.61 -0.04 1.77
CA ARG A 640 18.15 0.00 1.63
C ARG A 640 17.71 0.88 0.48
N HIS A 641 18.30 2.07 0.35
CA HIS A 641 17.97 3.00 -0.72
C HIS A 641 18.25 2.44 -2.11
N ILE A 642 19.39 1.75 -2.28
CA ILE A 642 19.76 1.10 -3.54
C ILE A 642 18.82 -0.06 -3.83
N VAL A 643 18.57 -0.92 -2.84
CA VAL A 643 17.71 -2.09 -3.06
C VAL A 643 16.27 -1.66 -3.35
N LEU A 644 15.73 -0.66 -2.64
CA LEU A 644 14.38 -0.12 -2.92
C LEU A 644 14.28 0.49 -4.32
N LEU A 645 15.32 1.15 -4.82
CA LEU A 645 15.33 1.71 -6.17
C LEU A 645 15.13 0.63 -7.26
N PHE A 646 15.72 -0.56 -7.08
CA PHE A 646 15.60 -1.66 -8.05
C PHE A 646 14.43 -2.62 -7.76
N SER A 647 13.89 -2.61 -6.54
CA SER A 647 12.79 -3.47 -6.09
C SER A 647 11.54 -3.45 -7.00
N PRO A 648 11.13 -2.31 -7.61
CA PRO A 648 10.05 -2.28 -8.60
C PRO A 648 10.28 -3.15 -9.84
N LEU A 649 11.54 -3.28 -10.26
CA LEU A 649 11.94 -4.02 -11.45
C LEU A 649 12.19 -5.48 -11.11
N PHE A 650 12.91 -5.76 -10.03
CA PHE A 650 13.14 -7.12 -9.58
C PHE A 650 13.56 -7.12 -8.10
N PRO A 651 13.21 -8.17 -7.33
CA PRO A 651 13.68 -8.30 -5.97
C PRO A 651 15.19 -8.53 -5.97
N LEU A 652 15.96 -7.45 -5.83
CA LEU A 652 17.42 -7.50 -5.86
C LEU A 652 17.97 -8.31 -4.67
N PHE A 653 17.36 -8.15 -3.49
CA PHE A 653 17.68 -8.92 -2.29
C PHE A 653 16.40 -9.49 -1.67
N SER A 654 16.45 -10.76 -1.27
CA SER A 654 15.45 -11.36 -0.41
C SER A 654 16.10 -12.28 0.61
N ALA A 655 15.42 -12.54 1.72
CA ALA A 655 15.77 -13.62 2.61
C ALA A 655 14.51 -14.41 2.94
N CYS A 656 14.66 -15.72 3.05
CA CYS A 656 13.62 -16.62 3.50
C CYS A 656 14.13 -17.33 4.74
N VAL A 657 13.29 -17.40 5.76
CA VAL A 657 13.57 -18.07 7.03
C VAL A 657 12.70 -19.30 7.11
N HIS A 658 13.36 -20.43 7.33
CA HIS A 658 12.74 -21.72 7.57
C HIS A 658 12.97 -22.01 9.05
N SER A 659 11.92 -21.95 9.85
CA SER A 659 12.01 -22.17 11.28
C SER A 659 11.35 -23.48 11.65
N LYS A 660 11.98 -24.21 12.56
CA LYS A 660 11.49 -25.40 13.21
C LYS A 660 11.31 -25.07 14.68
N ILE A 661 10.06 -25.13 15.16
CA ILE A 661 9.68 -24.75 16.51
C ILE A 661 9.33 -26.01 17.29
N LYS A 662 9.97 -26.22 18.44
CA LYS A 662 9.68 -27.32 19.36
C LYS A 662 9.26 -26.72 20.70
N VAL A 663 8.08 -27.10 21.17
CA VAL A 663 7.54 -26.63 22.45
C VAL A 663 7.60 -27.77 23.48
N ASN A 664 8.46 -27.61 24.49
CA ASN A 664 8.59 -28.53 25.62
C ASN A 664 7.78 -28.03 26.84
N ALA A 665 7.91 -28.70 27.99
CA ALA A 665 7.27 -28.28 29.23
C ALA A 665 7.69 -26.86 29.63
N ASP A 666 8.99 -26.57 29.63
CA ASP A 666 9.56 -25.31 30.16
C ASP A 666 10.17 -24.39 29.10
N PHE A 667 10.51 -24.92 27.93
CA PHE A 667 11.22 -24.19 26.87
C PHE A 667 10.50 -24.23 25.52
N ILE A 668 10.66 -23.16 24.74
CA ILE A 668 10.41 -23.11 23.31
C ILE A 668 11.78 -23.04 22.62
N GLU A 669 12.07 -24.03 21.79
CA GLU A 669 13.29 -24.05 20.97
C GLU A 669 12.92 -23.72 19.52
N VAL A 670 13.60 -22.72 18.97
CA VAL A 670 13.42 -22.27 17.58
C VAL A 670 14.73 -22.45 16.84
N GLU A 671 14.79 -23.45 15.97
CA GLU A 671 15.90 -23.67 15.04
C GLU A 671 15.55 -22.99 13.71
N SER A 672 16.42 -22.14 13.18
CA SER A 672 16.14 -21.38 11.96
C SER A 672 17.26 -21.45 10.93
N ASP A 673 16.89 -21.72 9.68
CA ASP A 673 17.75 -21.62 8.50
C ASP A 673 17.35 -20.39 7.67
N ILE A 674 18.29 -19.46 7.51
CA ILE A 674 18.12 -18.19 6.82
C ILE A 674 18.88 -18.24 5.50
N ILE A 675 18.12 -18.30 4.40
CA ILE A 675 18.65 -18.33 3.05
C ILE A 675 18.52 -16.93 2.44
N TYR A 676 19.66 -16.28 2.19
CA TYR A 676 19.72 -15.00 1.50
C TYR A 676 19.89 -15.22 -0.01
N ARG A 677 19.14 -14.47 -0.79
CA ARG A 677 19.16 -14.50 -2.25
C ARG A 677 19.46 -13.11 -2.81
N ILE A 678 20.28 -13.07 -3.85
CA ILE A 678 20.47 -11.89 -4.72
C ILE A 678 19.95 -12.27 -6.09
N LEU A 679 19.01 -11.51 -6.65
CA LEU A 679 18.38 -11.83 -7.94
C LEU A 679 17.83 -13.27 -8.00
N GLY A 680 17.33 -13.78 -6.88
CA GLY A 680 16.84 -15.17 -6.77
C GLY A 680 17.93 -16.23 -6.57
N ILE A 681 19.22 -15.91 -6.78
CA ILE A 681 20.35 -16.82 -6.60
C ILE A 681 20.76 -16.86 -5.12
N ARG A 682 20.86 -18.06 -4.54
CA ARG A 682 21.33 -18.26 -3.17
C ARG A 682 22.79 -17.85 -3.08
N TYR A 683 23.12 -16.88 -2.23
CA TYR A 683 24.50 -16.41 -2.06
C TYR A 683 25.03 -16.56 -0.62
N ARG A 684 24.14 -16.71 0.36
CA ARG A 684 24.51 -16.85 1.76
C ARG A 684 23.47 -17.65 2.53
N ASN A 685 23.93 -18.51 3.42
CA ASN A 685 23.12 -19.19 4.44
C ASN A 685 23.63 -18.76 5.85
N ARG A 686 22.71 -18.57 6.79
CA ARG A 686 22.99 -18.56 8.23
C ARG A 686 22.00 -19.47 8.93
N THR A 687 22.47 -20.19 9.94
CA THR A 687 21.62 -20.96 10.84
C THR A 687 21.66 -20.36 12.23
N GLY A 688 20.67 -20.63 13.06
CA GLY A 688 20.74 -20.28 14.46
C GLY A 688 19.61 -20.86 15.27
N ASN A 689 19.82 -20.86 16.59
CA ASN A 689 18.90 -21.44 17.55
C ASN A 689 18.54 -20.37 18.58
N VAL A 690 17.29 -20.35 19.00
CA VAL A 690 16.80 -19.49 20.06
C VAL A 690 16.02 -20.33 21.06
N SER A 691 16.40 -20.22 22.33
CA SER A 691 15.75 -20.88 23.45
C SER A 691 15.01 -19.82 24.27
N ILE A 692 13.71 -20.02 24.47
CA ILE A 692 12.84 -19.14 25.26
C ILE A 692 12.30 -19.97 26.43
N GLU A 693 12.63 -19.58 27.65
CA GLU A 693 12.06 -20.16 28.86
C GLU A 693 10.68 -19.55 29.10
N LYS A 694 9.68 -20.39 29.35
CA LYS A 694 8.28 -19.95 29.43
C LYS A 694 8.10 -18.82 30.45
N TYR A 695 8.67 -18.90 31.64
CA TYR A 695 8.40 -17.88 32.67
C TYR A 695 9.44 -16.75 32.74
N LYS A 696 10.58 -16.87 32.03
CA LYS A 696 11.69 -15.90 32.10
C LYS A 696 11.98 -15.17 30.79
N GLY A 697 11.35 -15.60 29.69
CA GLY A 697 11.53 -15.04 28.36
C GLY A 697 12.76 -15.62 27.66
N LEU A 698 13.50 -14.80 26.90
CA LEU A 698 14.68 -15.27 26.17
C LEU A 698 15.70 -15.86 27.16
N ALA A 699 16.12 -17.10 26.93
CA ALA A 699 17.17 -17.76 27.73
C ALA A 699 18.52 -17.68 27.01
N ALA A 700 18.54 -18.05 25.72
CA ALA A 700 19.74 -17.99 24.91
C ALA A 700 19.41 -17.83 23.41
N LEU A 701 20.33 -17.25 22.66
CA LEU A 701 20.32 -17.28 21.20
C LEU A 701 21.73 -17.46 20.64
N GLU A 702 21.82 -18.19 19.54
CA GLU A 702 23.07 -18.43 18.82
C GLU A 702 22.85 -18.27 17.32
N LEU A 703 23.69 -17.47 16.67
CA LEU A 703 23.68 -17.25 15.22
C LEU A 703 25.00 -17.74 14.62
N LYS A 704 24.92 -18.60 13.61
CA LYS A 704 26.05 -19.26 12.95
C LYS A 704 26.14 -18.94 11.45
N LYS A 705 27.33 -19.16 10.88
CA LYS A 705 27.59 -19.24 9.44
C LYS A 705 28.42 -20.49 9.19
N GLY A 706 27.80 -21.56 8.68
CA GLY A 706 28.40 -22.90 8.70
C GLY A 706 28.72 -23.29 10.15
N ASN A 707 29.93 -23.78 10.40
CA ASN A 707 30.35 -24.18 11.75
C ASN A 707 30.83 -23.00 12.63
N LYS A 708 30.85 -21.77 12.12
CA LYS A 708 31.37 -20.61 12.86
C LYS A 708 30.25 -19.83 13.56
N THR A 709 30.31 -19.76 14.88
CA THR A 709 29.43 -18.89 15.68
C THR A 709 29.77 -17.41 15.46
N LEU A 710 28.79 -16.64 14.99
CA LEU A 710 28.90 -15.20 14.75
C LEU A 710 28.52 -14.37 15.97
N LEU A 711 27.54 -14.86 16.73
CA LEU A 711 27.02 -14.23 17.92
C LEU A 711 26.36 -15.30 18.80
N LYS A 712 26.70 -15.30 20.09
CA LYS A 712 25.99 -16.05 21.12
C LYS A 712 25.54 -15.05 22.18
N ALA A 713 24.29 -15.10 22.62
CA ALA A 713 23.81 -14.29 23.73
C ALA A 713 23.04 -15.17 24.72
N GLU A 714 23.26 -14.95 26.01
CA GLU A 714 22.64 -15.67 27.11
C GLU A 714 22.14 -14.67 28.14
N THR A 715 20.97 -14.91 28.71
CA THR A 715 20.40 -14.04 29.76
C THR A 715 21.18 -14.22 31.05
N ILE A 716 21.39 -13.10 31.75
CA ILE A 716 22.16 -13.02 33.01
C ILE A 716 21.20 -13.10 34.19
#